data_AF-A0A2A9NSQ8-F1
#
_entry.id   AF-A0A2A9NSQ8-F1
#
_cell.length_a   1.000
_cell.length_b   1.000
_cell.length_c   1.000
_cell.angle_alpha   90.00
_cell.angle_beta   90.00
_cell.angle_gamma   90.00
#
_symmetry.space_group_name_H-M   'P 1'
#
loop_
_entity.id
_entity.type
_entity.pdbx_description
1 polymer ?
#
loop_
_entity_poly.entity_id
_entity_poly.type
_entity_poly.pdbx_seq_one_letter_code
_entity_poly.pdbx_strand_id
1 'polypeptide(L)'
;MDPWRRSVAQPPMEQHAGIRSGLPLPSTVKKHSQNIRMSVAGSAHRAPYPTPSRGPGNLRQSTGRPNTINNPLLMSTSRTPLLNSVRRGSLWPGGGAAMASSMTQAVRDTRPLRDRQYQAKMRQDIFAYLQGTSAEVPMATLSSIQRKEYTTIFVFLIKSLDPEYIFREGARFEDEFNLALRAVRYPYAHQIDSKWLAAPASMHSWPSLLGVLHWLVELCKLRESYLLSGHPTVQDPSNVPEEFDDPNDHRALAFAYYESTYEDWLANIDDFEQYKSALEERYAKKNEGVRADLEQQKSLLIQTKAELEKLNSSTAPIVKLRKENSLLTADSEKFQKILQQYEGRKKKLIDTIAYERAEISTGTSHLEQLKAEHEELVNKIKEQNLTPEEIIRMNTDRETLTRNLEDLRQKIAETQKTVMSLEVKVTNRVGAAEEALDSYTHLLSSLGLFPPLPPPWQDIDLTIELIPAASNPQELLSGADIREVIKPTLSSIAESKRIEKANLESERIKLDHELDKLTLECETLDEETVEIEKQVVSLNEQADDIRYTAQQEALIASTEAEHLEGELAQAVAAAKASGMGVKSRLQTLQLSYREQIERVARLKEETIRAIIKHSHDIAIFREEVSRHLRELREFSEAG
;
A
#
# COMPACT_ATOMS: atom_id res chain seq x y z
N MET A 1 -17.98 -86.12 11.95
CA MET A 1 -16.74 -86.65 12.55
C MET A 1 -16.57 -86.01 13.92
N ASP A 2 -17.09 -86.64 14.97
CA ASP A 2 -16.55 -86.44 16.32
C ASP A 2 -15.23 -87.23 16.43
N PRO A 3 -14.33 -86.90 17.39
CA PRO A 3 -14.49 -87.33 18.80
C PRO A 3 -14.72 -86.14 19.76
N TRP A 4 -15.63 -86.20 20.74
CA TRP A 4 -15.53 -86.87 22.08
C TRP A 4 -14.45 -86.25 23.01
N ARG A 5 -14.69 -86.02 24.33
CA ARG A 5 -15.91 -86.13 25.18
C ARG A 5 -15.71 -85.40 26.54
N ARG A 6 -16.84 -85.04 27.20
CA ARG A 6 -17.26 -85.28 28.62
C ARG A 6 -16.19 -85.62 29.70
N SER A 7 -16.34 -85.29 31.01
CA SER A 7 -17.45 -84.66 31.78
C SER A 7 -17.06 -84.25 33.23
N VAL A 8 -17.66 -83.16 33.72
CA VAL A 8 -18.39 -82.96 35.01
C VAL A 8 -18.16 -83.90 36.22
N ALA A 9 -17.77 -83.32 37.39
CA ALA A 9 -18.23 -83.60 38.79
C ALA A 9 -17.29 -82.88 39.81
N GLN A 10 -17.63 -82.49 41.06
CA GLN A 10 -18.88 -82.13 41.78
C GLN A 10 -18.49 -81.29 43.07
N PRO A 11 -19.42 -80.66 43.82
CA PRO A 11 -19.12 -79.72 44.93
C PRO A 11 -19.04 -80.37 46.33
N PRO A 12 -18.66 -79.60 47.38
CA PRO A 12 -19.63 -79.08 48.38
C PRO A 12 -19.66 -77.52 48.39
N MET A 13 -20.78 -76.83 48.66
CA MET A 13 -21.61 -76.74 49.88
C MET A 13 -20.85 -76.10 51.06
N GLU A 14 -21.15 -74.83 51.41
CA GLU A 14 -21.96 -74.43 52.59
C GLU A 14 -21.15 -74.37 53.91
N GLN A 15 -21.44 -73.56 54.93
CA GLN A 15 -22.42 -72.47 55.16
C GLN A 15 -21.86 -71.62 56.32
N HIS A 16 -22.25 -70.35 56.45
CA HIS A 16 -22.64 -69.70 57.73
C HIS A 16 -23.23 -68.32 57.44
N ALA A 17 -24.33 -67.96 58.10
CA ALA A 17 -25.12 -66.78 57.78
C ALA A 17 -25.45 -65.93 59.01
N GLY A 18 -25.74 -64.65 58.76
CA GLY A 18 -26.55 -63.81 59.65
C GLY A 18 -25.78 -62.87 60.59
N ILE A 19 -26.43 -61.85 61.16
CA ILE A 19 -27.86 -61.49 61.08
C ILE A 19 -28.05 -59.98 61.33
N ARG A 20 -29.08 -59.38 60.69
CA ARG A 20 -29.93 -58.21 61.08
C ARG A 20 -29.37 -57.28 62.19
N SER A 21 -29.21 -55.96 62.05
CA SER A 21 -30.19 -54.88 61.74
C SER A 21 -30.07 -53.80 62.83
N GLY A 22 -30.22 -52.51 62.52
CA GLY A 22 -30.29 -51.48 63.56
C GLY A 22 -30.12 -50.04 63.07
N LEU A 23 -31.23 -49.35 62.81
CA LEU A 23 -31.31 -47.89 62.92
C LEU A 23 -31.48 -47.56 64.41
N PRO A 24 -30.92 -46.44 64.93
CA PRO A 24 -31.65 -45.18 64.76
C PRO A 24 -30.80 -43.93 64.41
N LEU A 25 -31.51 -42.95 63.86
CA LEU A 25 -31.18 -41.51 63.79
C LEU A 25 -31.63 -40.84 65.13
N PRO A 26 -31.87 -39.52 65.29
CA PRO A 26 -31.60 -38.34 64.43
C PRO A 26 -31.06 -37.07 65.15
N SER A 27 -30.59 -36.08 64.37
CA SER A 27 -30.86 -34.61 64.48
C SER A 27 -29.89 -33.83 63.57
N THR A 28 -30.20 -32.72 62.86
CA THR A 28 -31.42 -32.01 62.38
C THR A 28 -30.97 -31.10 61.19
N VAL A 29 -31.68 -30.76 60.09
CA VAL A 29 -33.11 -30.76 59.66
C VAL A 29 -33.91 -29.63 60.32
N LYS A 30 -34.29 -28.49 59.71
CA LYS A 30 -34.50 -27.99 58.31
C LYS A 30 -33.92 -26.54 58.16
N LYS A 31 -33.88 -25.79 57.04
CA LYS A 31 -34.51 -25.74 55.68
C LYS A 31 -35.88 -25.01 55.51
N HIS A 32 -35.80 -23.73 55.09
CA HIS A 32 -36.74 -22.95 54.23
C HIS A 32 -38.20 -22.63 54.65
N SER A 33 -38.53 -21.33 54.64
CA SER A 33 -39.73 -20.76 53.98
C SER A 33 -39.60 -19.24 53.71
N GLN A 34 -39.94 -18.83 52.48
CA GLN A 34 -40.85 -17.72 52.05
C GLN A 34 -41.02 -16.45 52.94
N ASN A 35 -41.17 -15.20 52.49
CA ASN A 35 -41.35 -14.45 51.21
C ASN A 35 -42.54 -13.45 51.39
N ILE A 36 -42.67 -12.44 50.49
CA ILE A 36 -43.78 -11.45 50.38
C ILE A 36 -43.66 -10.29 51.40
N ARG A 37 -43.72 -8.99 51.03
CA ARG A 37 -43.67 -8.20 49.76
C ARG A 37 -43.25 -6.77 50.18
N MET A 38 -42.66 -5.87 49.39
CA MET A 38 -42.60 -5.57 47.93
C MET A 38 -41.14 -5.17 47.56
N SER A 39 -40.68 -4.87 46.33
CA SER A 39 -40.96 -5.27 44.94
C SER A 39 -39.89 -4.57 44.02
N VAL A 40 -40.07 -4.60 42.69
CA VAL A 40 -39.22 -3.96 41.64
C VAL A 40 -37.91 -4.71 41.34
N ALA A 41 -37.49 -4.66 40.07
CA ALA A 41 -36.45 -5.48 39.44
C ALA A 41 -35.20 -4.64 39.07
N GLY A 42 -34.04 -5.20 38.69
CA GLY A 42 -33.62 -6.62 38.67
C GLY A 42 -32.35 -6.86 37.83
N SER A 43 -31.71 -8.03 38.04
CA SER A 43 -30.60 -8.61 37.24
C SER A 43 -29.20 -7.93 37.24
N ALA A 44 -28.37 -8.41 38.17
CA ALA A 44 -27.04 -9.02 37.94
C ALA A 44 -25.86 -8.24 37.30
N HIS A 45 -24.82 -8.08 38.13
CA HIS A 45 -23.35 -8.26 37.92
C HIS A 45 -22.81 -8.65 36.51
N ARG A 46 -21.57 -8.27 36.12
CA ARG A 46 -20.38 -7.87 36.91
C ARG A 46 -19.40 -7.00 36.08
N ALA A 47 -18.51 -6.28 36.76
CA ALA A 47 -17.42 -5.45 36.20
C ALA A 47 -16.14 -6.28 35.84
N PRO A 48 -15.04 -5.71 35.28
CA PRO A 48 -14.78 -4.30 34.91
C PRO A 48 -14.21 -4.05 33.48
N TYR A 49 -13.92 -2.77 33.21
CA TYR A 49 -13.25 -2.16 32.04
C TYR A 49 -11.80 -2.64 31.78
N PRO A 50 -11.14 -2.32 30.63
CA PRO A 50 -11.59 -1.51 29.48
C PRO A 50 -11.48 -2.15 28.06
N THR A 51 -12.24 -1.54 27.14
CA THR A 51 -12.14 -1.41 25.66
C THR A 51 -10.88 -1.86 24.88
N PRO A 52 -10.97 -2.11 23.55
CA PRO A 52 -12.07 -2.74 22.79
C PRO A 52 -11.62 -3.63 21.58
N SER A 53 -12.61 -4.10 20.81
CA SER A 53 -12.56 -4.41 19.36
C SER A 53 -11.97 -5.73 18.84
N ARG A 54 -12.85 -6.53 18.21
CA ARG A 54 -12.62 -7.11 16.88
C ARG A 54 -13.95 -7.38 16.14
N GLY A 55 -14.34 -6.48 15.25
CA GLY A 55 -15.44 -6.64 14.27
C GLY A 55 -15.03 -5.96 12.95
N PRO A 56 -15.32 -6.52 11.77
CA PRO A 56 -14.27 -6.56 10.73
C PRO A 56 -14.50 -5.66 9.51
N GLY A 57 -13.38 -5.19 8.92
CA GLY A 57 -13.37 -4.37 7.71
C GLY A 57 -11.97 -4.12 7.11
N ASN A 58 -11.15 -5.18 6.99
CA ASN A 58 -9.82 -5.23 6.31
C ASN A 58 -8.78 -4.16 6.75
N LEU A 59 -7.75 -4.51 7.53
CA LEU A 59 -6.44 -5.01 7.04
C LEU A 59 -5.87 -4.21 5.84
N ARG A 60 -4.62 -3.71 5.86
CA ARG A 60 -3.47 -4.14 6.70
C ARG A 60 -2.37 -3.07 6.87
N GLN A 61 -1.78 -3.08 8.07
CA GLN A 61 -0.41 -2.68 8.45
C GLN A 61 0.69 -3.27 7.55
N SER A 62 1.95 -2.80 7.51
CA SER A 62 2.62 -1.60 8.11
C SER A 62 4.05 -1.41 7.58
N THR A 63 4.58 -0.18 7.69
CA THR A 63 6.01 0.18 7.88
C THR A 63 7.12 -0.50 7.06
N GLY A 64 7.70 0.22 6.10
CA GLY A 64 9.01 -0.04 5.51
C GLY A 64 9.57 1.19 4.78
N ARG A 65 10.82 1.59 5.08
CA ARG A 65 11.59 2.69 4.43
C ARG A 65 12.63 2.11 3.46
N PRO A 66 13.27 2.89 2.56
CA PRO A 66 12.95 4.23 2.04
C PRO A 66 13.02 4.31 0.48
N ASN A 67 12.91 5.53 -0.10
CA ASN A 67 13.29 5.94 -1.48
C ASN A 67 12.56 5.21 -2.65
N THR A 68 12.04 5.85 -3.71
CA THR A 68 12.49 7.04 -4.45
C THR A 68 11.33 7.58 -5.33
N ILE A 69 11.55 8.70 -6.04
CA ILE A 69 10.74 9.23 -7.15
C ILE A 69 9.41 9.89 -6.75
N ASN A 70 9.45 11.23 -6.70
CA ASN A 70 8.49 12.04 -7.44
C ASN A 70 9.30 12.97 -8.37
N ASN A 71 8.94 13.02 -9.65
CA ASN A 71 9.34 14.07 -10.60
C ASN A 71 8.45 15.31 -10.32
N PRO A 72 8.76 16.56 -10.77
CA PRO A 72 9.43 16.86 -12.04
C PRO A 72 10.48 18.00 -12.02
N LEU A 73 11.00 18.31 -13.22
CA LEU A 73 11.67 19.57 -13.65
C LEU A 73 13.19 19.75 -13.38
N LEU A 74 14.02 19.15 -14.24
CA LEU A 74 15.20 19.79 -14.83
C LEU A 74 15.09 19.62 -16.37
N MET A 75 15.28 20.63 -17.23
CA MET A 75 16.42 21.53 -17.47
C MET A 75 17.64 20.87 -18.16
N SER A 76 17.64 21.03 -19.49
CA SER A 76 18.79 21.22 -20.40
C SER A 76 20.09 20.41 -20.19
N THR A 77 20.34 19.47 -21.11
CA THR A 77 21.63 19.42 -21.83
C THR A 77 21.40 19.03 -23.29
N SER A 78 21.88 19.86 -24.23
CA SER A 78 21.92 19.58 -25.67
C SER A 78 23.24 18.94 -26.11
N ARG A 79 23.23 18.14 -27.21
CA ARG A 79 24.31 17.80 -28.19
C ARG A 79 24.14 16.34 -28.67
N THR A 80 24.26 15.95 -29.95
CA THR A 80 24.34 16.67 -31.25
C THR A 80 23.51 15.89 -32.32
N PRO A 81 23.78 15.86 -33.65
CA PRO A 81 22.86 16.47 -34.61
C PRO A 81 22.24 15.49 -35.65
N LEU A 82 21.26 15.95 -36.43
CA LEU A 82 21.34 16.05 -37.92
C LEU A 82 19.97 16.31 -38.59
N LEU A 83 20.03 17.14 -39.65
CA LEU A 83 19.20 17.18 -40.86
C LEU A 83 17.66 17.35 -40.79
N ASN A 84 17.24 18.48 -41.37
CA ASN A 84 15.90 18.83 -41.82
C ASN A 84 15.06 17.67 -42.41
N SER A 85 13.79 17.60 -41.97
CA SER A 85 12.68 17.34 -42.89
C SER A 85 11.55 18.32 -42.59
N VAL A 86 11.00 18.96 -43.62
CA VAL A 86 9.98 20.01 -43.47
C VAL A 86 8.59 19.40 -43.38
N ARG A 87 7.79 19.90 -42.43
CA ARG A 87 6.43 19.41 -42.15
C ARG A 87 5.53 19.49 -43.37
N ARG A 88 4.72 18.44 -43.61
CA ARG A 88 3.50 18.52 -44.43
C ARG A 88 2.32 17.94 -43.66
N GLY A 89 1.61 18.80 -42.92
CA GLY A 89 0.34 18.45 -42.31
C GLY A 89 -0.82 18.70 -43.27
N SER A 90 -1.80 17.80 -43.32
CA SER A 90 -2.99 17.91 -44.17
C SER A 90 -4.26 17.79 -43.34
N LEU A 91 -4.89 18.93 -43.05
CA LEU A 91 -6.27 19.03 -42.61
C LEU A 91 -7.11 19.49 -43.82
N TRP A 92 -8.30 18.91 -43.98
CA TRP A 92 -9.18 19.23 -45.11
C TRP A 92 -9.90 20.58 -44.88
N PRO A 93 -10.04 21.44 -45.91
CA PRO A 93 -10.69 22.74 -45.79
C PRO A 93 -12.21 22.66 -46.00
N GLY A 94 -12.97 23.36 -45.17
CA GLY A 94 -14.40 23.57 -45.35
C GLY A 94 -14.76 25.06 -45.45
N GLY A 95 -15.14 25.51 -46.64
CA GLY A 95 -15.91 26.74 -46.87
C GLY A 95 -15.21 28.11 -46.70
N GLY A 96 -15.31 28.96 -47.74
CA GLY A 96 -15.36 30.41 -47.54
C GLY A 96 -14.18 31.26 -48.07
N ALA A 97 -14.38 31.83 -49.26
CA ALA A 97 -13.91 33.17 -49.65
C ALA A 97 -12.45 33.58 -49.35
N ALA A 98 -11.50 33.06 -50.14
CA ALA A 98 -10.30 33.81 -50.51
C ALA A 98 -10.04 33.67 -52.02
N MET A 99 -9.98 34.79 -52.75
CA MET A 99 -9.68 34.82 -54.20
C MET A 99 -8.19 34.56 -54.46
N ALA A 100 -7.75 33.32 -54.28
CA ALA A 100 -6.43 32.88 -54.70
C ALA A 100 -6.45 32.62 -56.22
N SER A 101 -6.06 33.61 -57.01
CA SER A 101 -5.88 33.46 -58.46
C SER A 101 -4.84 32.39 -58.76
N SER A 102 -5.27 31.23 -59.26
CA SER A 102 -4.41 30.09 -59.58
C SER A 102 -3.59 30.35 -60.84
N MET A 103 -2.57 31.21 -60.69
CA MET A 103 -1.49 31.34 -61.66
C MET A 103 -0.59 30.12 -61.55
N THR A 104 -0.97 29.07 -62.26
CA THR A 104 -0.10 27.92 -62.54
C THR A 104 1.18 28.43 -63.20
N GLN A 105 2.27 28.49 -62.44
CA GLN A 105 3.58 28.78 -63.02
C GLN A 105 3.88 27.69 -64.04
N ALA A 106 3.91 28.06 -65.31
CA ALA A 106 4.12 27.15 -66.44
C ALA A 106 5.44 26.40 -66.25
N VAL A 107 5.34 25.12 -65.90
CA VAL A 107 6.50 24.27 -65.56
C VAL A 107 7.35 24.10 -66.81
N ARG A 108 8.43 24.87 -66.90
CA ARG A 108 9.37 24.82 -68.04
C ARG A 108 9.95 23.42 -68.18
N ASP A 109 10.13 22.96 -69.41
CA ASP A 109 10.79 21.68 -69.66
C ASP A 109 12.22 21.69 -69.11
N THR A 110 12.50 20.77 -68.19
CA THR A 110 13.80 20.60 -67.53
C THR A 110 14.77 19.76 -68.35
N ARG A 111 14.30 19.08 -69.40
CA ARG A 111 15.13 18.21 -70.23
C ARG A 111 16.05 19.03 -71.13
N PRO A 112 17.30 18.59 -71.38
CA PRO A 112 18.24 19.29 -72.24
C PRO A 112 17.91 19.04 -73.73
N LEU A 113 16.69 19.38 -74.17
CA LEU A 113 16.18 19.07 -75.52
C LEU A 113 17.05 19.63 -76.65
N ARG A 114 17.79 20.72 -76.42
CA ARG A 114 18.72 21.32 -77.39
C ARG A 114 20.10 20.67 -77.43
N ASP A 115 20.44 19.79 -76.49
CA ASP A 115 21.72 19.08 -76.52
C ASP A 115 21.75 17.99 -77.61
N ARG A 116 22.88 17.90 -78.31
CA ARG A 116 23.04 17.01 -79.47
C ARG A 116 23.26 15.55 -79.07
N GLN A 117 23.85 15.28 -77.91
CA GLN A 117 24.01 13.92 -77.39
C GLN A 117 22.67 13.39 -76.87
N TYR A 118 21.93 14.21 -76.12
CA TYR A 118 20.58 13.89 -75.66
C TYR A 118 19.62 13.64 -76.82
N GLN A 119 19.63 14.48 -77.88
CA GLN A 119 18.88 14.22 -79.11
C GLN A 119 19.34 12.95 -79.87
N ALA A 120 20.61 12.55 -79.77
CA ALA A 120 21.05 11.28 -80.34
C ALA A 120 20.48 10.10 -79.55
N LYS A 121 20.55 10.15 -78.20
CA LYS A 121 19.96 9.13 -77.33
C LYS A 121 18.44 9.03 -77.55
N MET A 122 17.70 10.14 -77.53
CA MET A 122 16.24 10.12 -77.71
C MET A 122 15.84 9.42 -79.03
N ARG A 123 16.56 9.65 -80.13
CA ARG A 123 16.30 8.96 -81.41
C ARG A 123 16.61 7.47 -81.35
N GLN A 124 17.68 7.06 -80.64
CA GLN A 124 18.01 5.66 -80.42
C GLN A 124 16.97 4.95 -79.54
N ASP A 125 16.56 5.58 -78.43
CA ASP A 125 15.56 5.06 -77.48
C ASP A 125 14.17 4.87 -78.14
N ILE A 126 13.80 5.78 -79.07
CA ILE A 126 12.59 5.68 -79.90
C ILE A 126 12.73 4.59 -80.96
N PHE A 127 13.83 4.60 -81.73
CA PHE A 127 14.06 3.61 -82.78
C PHE A 127 14.00 2.18 -82.24
N ALA A 128 14.72 1.90 -81.14
CA ALA A 128 14.75 0.59 -80.50
C ALA A 128 13.39 0.13 -79.96
N TYR A 129 12.44 1.03 -79.71
CA TYR A 129 11.06 0.69 -79.33
C TYR A 129 10.13 0.44 -80.53
N LEU A 130 10.41 1.08 -81.68
CA LEU A 130 9.62 0.93 -82.91
C LEU A 130 10.03 -0.27 -83.78
N GLN A 131 11.25 -0.78 -83.60
CA GLN A 131 11.73 -1.96 -84.34
C GLN A 131 10.80 -3.17 -84.13
N GLY A 132 10.50 -3.90 -85.21
CA GLY A 132 9.62 -5.07 -85.17
C GLY A 132 8.13 -4.78 -84.93
N THR A 133 7.71 -3.51 -84.89
CA THR A 133 6.32 -3.10 -84.65
C THR A 133 5.69 -2.47 -85.90
N SER A 134 4.36 -2.35 -85.97
CA SER A 134 3.60 -1.82 -87.11
C SER A 134 3.88 -0.35 -87.48
N ALA A 135 4.69 0.35 -86.68
CA ALA A 135 5.22 1.68 -86.96
C ALA A 135 6.76 1.71 -87.06
N GLU A 136 7.39 0.62 -87.51
CA GLU A 136 8.83 0.57 -87.77
C GLU A 136 9.25 1.60 -88.82
N VAL A 137 10.24 2.43 -88.47
CA VAL A 137 10.72 3.55 -89.26
C VAL A 137 12.26 3.59 -89.20
N PRO A 138 12.98 3.69 -90.33
CA PRO A 138 14.44 3.67 -90.33
C PRO A 138 15.04 4.90 -89.61
N MET A 139 16.16 4.70 -88.90
CA MET A 139 16.88 5.72 -88.12
C MET A 139 17.16 7.04 -88.88
N ALA A 140 17.32 6.97 -90.21
CA ALA A 140 17.48 8.15 -91.06
C ALA A 140 16.27 9.10 -90.99
N THR A 141 15.05 8.56 -90.98
CA THR A 141 13.79 9.32 -90.90
C THR A 141 13.67 10.07 -89.57
N LEU A 142 14.10 9.46 -88.45
CA LEU A 142 14.18 10.15 -87.15
C LEU A 142 15.21 11.29 -87.12
N SER A 143 16.02 11.47 -88.17
CA SER A 143 16.93 12.62 -88.32
C SER A 143 16.39 13.72 -89.23
N SER A 144 15.30 13.46 -89.98
CA SER A 144 14.66 14.41 -90.89
C SER A 144 13.18 14.02 -91.13
N ILE A 145 12.38 14.04 -90.07
CA ILE A 145 11.04 13.46 -90.09
C ILE A 145 10.03 14.28 -90.91
N GLN A 146 9.21 13.61 -91.71
CA GLN A 146 8.09 14.25 -92.42
C GLN A 146 6.82 14.26 -91.56
N ARG A 147 5.83 15.10 -91.93
CA ARG A 147 4.53 15.16 -91.23
C ARG A 147 3.88 13.78 -91.12
N LYS A 148 3.83 13.01 -92.22
CA LYS A 148 3.22 11.67 -92.26
C LYS A 148 3.85 10.74 -91.22
N GLU A 149 5.17 10.57 -91.29
CA GLU A 149 5.94 9.72 -90.38
C GLU A 149 5.75 10.12 -88.91
N TYR A 150 5.75 11.43 -88.61
CA TYR A 150 5.50 11.91 -87.25
C TYR A 150 4.08 11.58 -86.78
N THR A 151 3.07 11.75 -87.64
CA THR A 151 1.68 11.35 -87.35
C THR A 151 1.57 9.84 -87.13
N THR A 152 2.18 9.01 -87.97
CA THR A 152 2.16 7.54 -87.83
C THR A 152 2.74 7.10 -86.49
N ILE A 153 3.95 7.57 -86.14
CA ILE A 153 4.59 7.22 -84.86
C ILE A 153 3.77 7.74 -83.67
N PHE A 154 3.25 8.96 -83.73
CA PHE A 154 2.44 9.52 -82.64
C PHE A 154 1.13 8.76 -82.43
N VAL A 155 0.39 8.47 -83.51
CA VAL A 155 -0.88 7.72 -83.43
C VAL A 155 -0.65 6.30 -82.93
N PHE A 156 0.44 5.65 -83.37
CA PHE A 156 0.86 4.35 -82.85
C PHE A 156 1.10 4.42 -81.34
N LEU A 157 1.98 5.32 -80.86
CA LEU A 157 2.34 5.41 -79.44
C LEU A 157 1.15 5.74 -78.53
N ILE A 158 0.21 6.58 -78.98
CA ILE A 158 -1.03 6.84 -78.24
C ILE A 158 -1.87 5.55 -78.15
N LYS A 159 -2.00 4.77 -79.23
CA LYS A 159 -2.71 3.48 -79.20
C LYS A 159 -1.97 2.36 -78.43
N SER A 160 -0.66 2.46 -78.23
CA SER A 160 0.10 1.58 -77.32
C SER A 160 -0.21 1.86 -75.84
N LEU A 161 -0.57 3.11 -75.51
CA LEU A 161 -0.98 3.51 -74.16
C LEU A 161 -2.46 3.22 -73.89
N ASP A 162 -3.30 3.53 -74.88
CA ASP A 162 -4.76 3.45 -74.83
C ASP A 162 -5.30 2.94 -76.19
N PRO A 163 -5.53 1.62 -76.34
CA PRO A 163 -6.02 1.03 -77.59
C PRO A 163 -7.37 1.61 -78.06
N GLU A 164 -8.22 1.98 -77.09
CA GLU A 164 -9.56 2.56 -77.29
C GLU A 164 -9.53 4.06 -77.61
N TYR A 165 -8.35 4.69 -77.68
CA TYR A 165 -8.26 6.11 -78.04
C TYR A 165 -8.74 6.37 -79.46
N ILE A 166 -9.93 6.99 -79.56
CA ILE A 166 -10.56 7.38 -80.83
C ILE A 166 -10.00 8.72 -81.31
N PHE A 167 -9.19 8.69 -82.37
CA PHE A 167 -8.89 9.88 -83.16
C PHE A 167 -10.09 10.21 -84.06
N ARG A 168 -10.58 11.46 -84.03
CA ARG A 168 -11.78 11.84 -84.78
C ARG A 168 -11.55 11.85 -86.29
N GLU A 169 -12.30 11.03 -87.02
CA GLU A 169 -12.25 11.00 -88.48
C GLU A 169 -12.59 12.36 -89.10
N GLY A 170 -11.84 12.76 -90.12
CA GLY A 170 -12.00 14.07 -90.79
C GLY A 170 -11.51 15.28 -90.00
N ALA A 171 -11.13 15.14 -88.71
CA ALA A 171 -10.52 16.22 -87.95
C ALA A 171 -9.08 16.51 -88.41
N ARG A 172 -8.58 17.72 -88.12
CA ARG A 172 -7.17 18.04 -88.35
C ARG A 172 -6.30 17.40 -87.27
N PHE A 173 -5.22 16.75 -87.68
CA PHE A 173 -4.26 16.17 -86.75
C PHE A 173 -3.67 17.23 -85.80
N GLU A 174 -3.53 18.47 -86.26
CA GLU A 174 -3.12 19.62 -85.45
C GLU A 174 -4.01 19.86 -84.21
N ASP A 175 -5.31 19.58 -84.31
CA ASP A 175 -6.27 19.78 -83.23
C ASP A 175 -6.32 18.55 -82.30
N GLU A 176 -6.30 17.35 -82.88
CA GLU A 176 -6.29 16.07 -82.15
C GLU A 176 -4.99 15.85 -81.36
N PHE A 177 -3.83 16.25 -81.89
CA PHE A 177 -2.52 16.07 -81.25
C PHE A 177 -2.45 16.75 -79.86
N ASN A 178 -3.00 17.97 -79.75
CA ASN A 178 -3.05 18.70 -78.48
C ASN A 178 -4.08 18.10 -77.51
N LEU A 179 -5.14 17.48 -78.01
CA LEU A 179 -6.14 16.77 -77.20
C LEU A 179 -5.53 15.47 -76.62
N ALA A 180 -4.89 14.66 -77.47
CA ALA A 180 -4.22 13.42 -77.08
C ALA A 180 -3.12 13.67 -76.04
N LEU A 181 -2.26 14.70 -76.24
CA LEU A 181 -1.25 15.09 -75.26
C LEU A 181 -1.83 15.50 -73.90
N ARG A 182 -3.03 16.08 -73.86
CA ARG A 182 -3.73 16.41 -72.60
C ARG A 182 -4.38 15.19 -71.97
N ALA A 183 -4.92 14.26 -72.77
CA ALA A 183 -5.49 13.00 -72.30
C ALA A 183 -4.44 12.14 -71.56
N VAL A 184 -3.26 11.94 -72.17
CA VAL A 184 -2.13 11.24 -71.52
C VAL A 184 -1.40 12.10 -70.46
N ARG A 185 -1.88 13.32 -70.19
CA ARG A 185 -1.35 14.26 -69.19
C ARG A 185 0.12 14.64 -69.39
N TYR A 186 0.57 14.83 -70.63
CA TYR A 186 1.92 15.26 -70.95
C TYR A 186 2.28 16.60 -70.26
N PRO A 187 3.29 16.65 -69.36
CA PRO A 187 3.54 17.82 -68.51
C PRO A 187 3.73 19.14 -69.27
N TYR A 188 4.34 19.05 -70.46
CA TYR A 188 4.76 20.20 -71.26
C TYR A 188 3.82 20.49 -72.45
N ALA A 189 2.61 19.92 -72.48
CA ALA A 189 1.65 20.13 -73.57
C ALA A 189 1.36 21.63 -73.84
N HIS A 190 1.39 22.46 -72.80
CA HIS A 190 1.21 23.91 -72.87
C HIS A 190 2.37 24.67 -73.54
N GLN A 191 3.50 24.02 -73.81
CA GLN A 191 4.66 24.56 -74.53
C GLN A 191 4.76 24.11 -76.00
N ILE A 192 3.81 23.30 -76.50
CA ILE A 192 3.83 22.76 -77.87
C ILE A 192 2.77 23.46 -78.75
N ASP A 193 3.21 24.22 -79.77
CA ASP A 193 2.30 24.80 -80.78
C ASP A 193 1.96 23.73 -81.84
N SER A 194 0.68 23.52 -82.13
CA SER A 194 0.25 22.56 -83.18
C SER A 194 0.75 22.95 -84.57
N LYS A 195 1.02 24.23 -84.83
CA LYS A 195 1.61 24.71 -86.10
C LYS A 195 2.96 24.06 -86.41
N TRP A 196 3.70 23.60 -85.40
CA TRP A 196 4.98 22.93 -85.57
C TRP A 196 4.86 21.61 -86.35
N LEU A 197 3.70 20.95 -86.31
CA LEU A 197 3.41 19.74 -87.08
C LEU A 197 3.38 19.98 -88.59
N ALA A 198 3.31 21.24 -89.04
CA ALA A 198 3.40 21.56 -90.46
C ALA A 198 4.79 21.28 -91.05
N ALA A 199 5.84 21.46 -90.24
CA ALA A 199 7.23 21.21 -90.62
C ALA A 199 8.01 20.65 -89.41
N PRO A 200 7.73 19.41 -88.98
CA PRO A 200 8.15 18.91 -87.67
C PRO A 200 9.67 18.91 -87.48
N ALA A 201 10.43 18.61 -88.54
CA ALA A 201 11.89 18.64 -88.58
C ALA A 201 12.55 20.04 -88.56
N SER A 202 11.80 21.15 -88.37
CA SER A 202 12.43 22.47 -88.27
C SER A 202 13.35 22.59 -87.04
N MET A 203 14.44 23.37 -87.17
CA MET A 203 15.45 23.55 -86.12
C MET A 203 14.88 24.07 -84.77
N HIS A 204 13.71 24.70 -84.78
CA HIS A 204 13.07 25.25 -83.57
C HIS A 204 11.97 24.34 -83.00
N SER A 205 11.27 23.57 -83.82
CA SER A 205 10.23 22.63 -83.38
C SER A 205 10.77 21.24 -83.03
N TRP A 206 11.73 20.75 -83.79
CA TRP A 206 12.15 19.35 -83.72
C TRP A 206 12.65 18.91 -82.33
N PRO A 207 13.43 19.71 -81.57
CA PRO A 207 13.81 19.37 -80.20
C PRO A 207 12.61 19.03 -79.29
N SER A 208 11.53 19.80 -79.40
CA SER A 208 10.32 19.65 -78.59
C SER A 208 9.43 18.50 -79.05
N LEU A 209 9.28 18.32 -80.37
CA LEU A 209 8.50 17.24 -80.95
C LEU A 209 9.19 15.87 -80.79
N LEU A 210 10.52 15.81 -80.89
CA LEU A 210 11.32 14.63 -80.53
C LEU A 210 11.18 14.30 -79.03
N GLY A 211 11.19 15.32 -78.17
CA GLY A 211 10.93 15.19 -76.74
C GLY A 211 9.52 14.69 -76.40
N VAL A 212 8.52 14.98 -77.24
CA VAL A 212 7.16 14.38 -77.12
C VAL A 212 7.22 12.88 -77.41
N LEU A 213 7.78 12.48 -78.56
CA LEU A 213 7.84 11.07 -78.95
C LEU A 213 8.67 10.23 -77.98
N HIS A 214 9.79 10.76 -77.48
CA HIS A 214 10.63 10.07 -76.50
C HIS A 214 9.89 9.84 -75.17
N TRP A 215 9.19 10.85 -74.67
CA TRP A 215 8.41 10.70 -73.43
C TRP A 215 7.25 9.71 -73.59
N LEU A 216 6.59 9.69 -74.75
CA LEU A 216 5.56 8.69 -75.05
C LEU A 216 6.14 7.27 -75.06
N VAL A 217 7.29 7.06 -75.72
CA VAL A 217 8.00 5.77 -75.74
C VAL A 217 8.37 5.29 -74.34
N GLU A 218 8.94 6.16 -73.49
CA GLU A 218 9.28 5.79 -72.11
C GLU A 218 8.03 5.53 -71.25
N LEU A 219 6.91 6.22 -71.52
CA LEU A 219 5.62 5.93 -70.87
C LEU A 219 5.02 4.59 -71.31
N CYS A 220 5.16 4.21 -72.58
CA CYS A 220 4.75 2.89 -73.07
C CYS A 220 5.54 1.78 -72.37
N LYS A 221 6.88 1.89 -72.33
CA LYS A 221 7.76 0.96 -71.61
C LYS A 221 7.40 0.85 -70.12
N LEU A 222 7.09 1.99 -69.47
CA LEU A 222 6.67 2.02 -68.06
C LEU A 222 5.34 1.27 -67.86
N ARG A 223 4.34 1.50 -68.71
CA ARG A 223 3.03 0.82 -68.68
C ARG A 223 3.19 -0.69 -68.85
N GLU A 224 3.93 -1.11 -69.86
CA GLU A 224 4.23 -2.51 -70.16
C GLU A 224 4.97 -3.20 -69.01
N SER A 225 6.05 -2.58 -68.51
CA SER A 225 6.82 -3.10 -67.38
C SER A 225 6.02 -3.16 -66.07
N TYR A 226 5.04 -2.27 -65.86
CA TYR A 226 4.15 -2.32 -64.69
C TYR A 226 3.12 -3.45 -64.81
N LEU A 227 2.47 -3.61 -65.96
CA LEU A 227 1.50 -4.69 -66.19
C LEU A 227 2.14 -6.07 -66.06
N LEU A 228 3.38 -6.24 -66.53
CA LEU A 228 4.16 -7.48 -66.43
C LEU A 228 4.89 -7.67 -65.08
N SER A 229 4.75 -6.75 -64.12
CA SER A 229 5.51 -6.80 -62.85
C SER A 229 4.95 -7.73 -61.79
N GLY A 230 3.71 -8.24 -61.96
CA GLY A 230 3.00 -9.00 -60.92
C GLY A 230 2.66 -8.19 -59.65
N HIS A 231 2.75 -6.86 -59.71
CA HIS A 231 2.50 -6.00 -58.54
C HIS A 231 1.02 -6.09 -58.08
N PRO A 232 0.71 -6.22 -56.77
CA PRO A 232 -0.66 -6.54 -56.32
C PRO A 232 -1.76 -5.58 -56.77
N THR A 233 -1.43 -4.30 -57.03
CA THR A 233 -2.39 -3.32 -57.56
C THR A 233 -2.82 -3.56 -59.01
N VAL A 234 -2.14 -4.45 -59.75
CA VAL A 234 -2.59 -4.96 -61.06
C VAL A 234 -3.82 -5.87 -60.91
N GLN A 235 -4.03 -6.48 -59.73
CA GLN A 235 -5.20 -7.30 -59.38
C GLN A 235 -5.42 -8.56 -60.25
N ASP A 236 -4.37 -9.06 -60.89
CA ASP A 236 -4.40 -10.35 -61.61
C ASP A 236 -4.52 -11.52 -60.60
N PRO A 237 -5.61 -12.31 -60.62
CA PRO A 237 -5.84 -13.42 -59.68
C PRO A 237 -4.84 -14.57 -59.83
N SER A 238 -4.12 -14.64 -60.96
CA SER A 238 -3.11 -15.67 -61.26
C SER A 238 -1.88 -15.55 -60.37
N ASN A 239 -1.56 -14.34 -59.92
CA ASN A 239 -0.39 -14.07 -59.07
C ASN A 239 -0.67 -14.25 -57.58
N VAL A 240 -1.94 -14.48 -57.18
CA VAL A 240 -2.33 -14.65 -55.77
C VAL A 240 -1.84 -16.01 -55.25
N PRO A 241 -1.00 -16.06 -54.19
CA PRO A 241 -0.52 -17.31 -53.60
C PRO A 241 -1.65 -18.20 -53.03
N GLU A 242 -1.32 -19.43 -52.64
CA GLU A 242 -2.29 -20.29 -51.93
C GLU A 242 -2.50 -19.86 -50.46
N GLU A 243 -1.46 -19.33 -49.82
CA GLU A 243 -1.52 -18.67 -48.52
C GLU A 243 -1.27 -17.17 -48.71
N PHE A 244 -2.31 -16.35 -48.50
CA PHE A 244 -2.33 -14.92 -48.79
C PHE A 244 -3.07 -14.16 -47.69
N ASP A 245 -2.66 -12.94 -47.36
CA ASP A 245 -3.36 -12.08 -46.36
C ASP A 245 -3.35 -10.58 -46.73
N ASP A 246 -2.77 -10.22 -47.89
CA ASP A 246 -2.79 -8.83 -48.35
C ASP A 246 -4.22 -8.43 -48.79
N PRO A 247 -4.75 -7.26 -48.35
CA PRO A 247 -6.02 -6.73 -48.84
C PRO A 247 -6.13 -6.63 -50.37
N ASN A 248 -5.01 -6.50 -51.09
CA ASN A 248 -4.96 -6.50 -52.55
C ASN A 248 -5.15 -7.90 -53.16
N ASP A 249 -4.69 -8.98 -52.52
CA ASP A 249 -4.91 -10.36 -52.95
C ASP A 249 -6.38 -10.75 -52.76
N HIS A 250 -6.93 -10.43 -51.58
CA HIS A 250 -8.35 -10.54 -51.29
C HIS A 250 -9.20 -9.76 -52.30
N ARG A 251 -8.74 -8.58 -52.70
CA ARG A 251 -9.37 -7.74 -53.72
C ARG A 251 -9.26 -8.33 -55.12
N ALA A 252 -8.11 -8.87 -55.53
CA ALA A 252 -7.92 -9.50 -56.84
C ALA A 252 -8.88 -10.67 -57.05
N LEU A 253 -8.97 -11.59 -56.08
CA LEU A 253 -9.90 -12.71 -56.13
C LEU A 253 -11.37 -12.26 -56.12
N ALA A 254 -11.70 -11.21 -55.37
CA ALA A 254 -13.06 -10.66 -55.35
C ALA A 254 -13.43 -9.98 -56.67
N PHE A 255 -12.52 -9.22 -57.29
CA PHE A 255 -12.76 -8.60 -58.60
C PHE A 255 -12.89 -9.64 -59.71
N ALA A 256 -12.05 -10.67 -59.74
CA ALA A 256 -12.19 -11.77 -60.71
C ALA A 256 -13.54 -12.51 -60.55
N TYR A 257 -13.98 -12.76 -59.31
CA TYR A 257 -15.32 -13.32 -59.05
C TYR A 257 -16.44 -12.38 -59.53
N TYR A 258 -16.36 -11.08 -59.23
CA TYR A 258 -17.36 -10.11 -59.66
C TYR A 258 -17.36 -9.91 -61.19
N GLU A 259 -16.21 -10.00 -61.85
CA GLU A 259 -16.08 -9.88 -63.31
C GLU A 259 -16.82 -11.02 -64.01
N SER A 260 -16.44 -12.28 -63.74
CA SER A 260 -17.09 -13.45 -64.38
C SER A 260 -18.57 -13.59 -64.01
N THR A 261 -18.97 -13.32 -62.75
CA THR A 261 -20.39 -13.37 -62.38
C THR A 261 -21.19 -12.21 -62.98
N TYR A 262 -20.58 -11.06 -63.26
CA TYR A 262 -21.24 -9.95 -63.94
C TYR A 262 -21.36 -10.18 -65.45
N GLU A 263 -20.40 -10.86 -66.10
CA GLU A 263 -20.53 -11.31 -67.49
C GLU A 263 -21.71 -12.27 -67.67
N ASP A 264 -21.82 -13.30 -66.81
CA ASP A 264 -22.95 -14.24 -66.84
C ASP A 264 -24.29 -13.56 -66.46
N TRP A 265 -24.28 -12.63 -65.49
CA TRP A 265 -25.48 -11.83 -65.17
C TRP A 265 -25.93 -10.96 -66.36
N LEU A 266 -25.01 -10.36 -67.12
CA LEU A 266 -25.33 -9.64 -68.36
C LEU A 266 -25.86 -10.58 -69.46
N ALA A 267 -25.53 -11.86 -69.42
CA ALA A 267 -26.14 -12.91 -70.25
C ALA A 267 -27.53 -13.36 -69.75
N ASN A 268 -28.01 -12.85 -68.61
CA ASN A 268 -29.22 -13.26 -67.88
C ASN A 268 -29.12 -14.67 -67.27
N ILE A 269 -27.92 -15.06 -66.82
CA ILE A 269 -27.67 -16.27 -66.03
C ILE A 269 -27.56 -15.83 -64.57
N ASP A 270 -28.46 -16.33 -63.71
CA ASP A 270 -28.51 -16.04 -62.26
C ASP A 270 -27.93 -17.19 -61.39
N ASP A 271 -27.28 -18.19 -61.99
CA ASP A 271 -26.56 -19.25 -61.26
C ASP A 271 -25.05 -18.98 -61.28
N PHE A 272 -24.49 -18.76 -60.08
CA PHE A 272 -23.09 -18.42 -59.87
C PHE A 272 -22.35 -19.45 -59.00
N GLU A 273 -22.97 -20.62 -58.71
CA GLU A 273 -22.45 -21.57 -57.72
C GLU A 273 -21.07 -22.13 -58.12
N GLN A 274 -20.77 -22.22 -59.42
CA GLN A 274 -19.44 -22.62 -59.92
C GLN A 274 -18.34 -21.64 -59.48
N TYR A 275 -18.53 -20.33 -59.72
CA TYR A 275 -17.54 -19.31 -59.34
C TYR A 275 -17.43 -19.17 -57.82
N LYS A 276 -18.56 -19.27 -57.12
CA LYS A 276 -18.63 -19.25 -55.66
C LYS A 276 -17.88 -20.44 -55.06
N SER A 277 -18.08 -21.65 -55.58
CA SER A 277 -17.37 -22.86 -55.15
C SER A 277 -15.85 -22.76 -55.38
N ALA A 278 -15.42 -22.25 -56.54
CA ALA A 278 -13.99 -22.02 -56.82
C ALA A 278 -13.36 -20.98 -55.87
N LEU A 279 -14.09 -19.91 -55.53
CA LEU A 279 -13.66 -18.93 -54.54
C LEU A 279 -13.60 -19.54 -53.12
N GLU A 280 -14.63 -20.28 -52.72
CA GLU A 280 -14.69 -21.01 -51.44
C GLU A 280 -13.54 -22.01 -51.31
N GLU A 281 -13.13 -22.70 -52.38
CA GLU A 281 -11.97 -23.60 -52.37
C GLU A 281 -10.65 -22.84 -52.09
N ARG A 282 -10.43 -21.70 -52.76
CA ARG A 282 -9.23 -20.85 -52.53
C ARG A 282 -9.17 -20.34 -51.09
N TYR A 283 -10.30 -19.90 -50.53
CA TYR A 283 -10.38 -19.52 -49.11
C TYR A 283 -10.29 -20.74 -48.17
N ALA A 284 -10.76 -21.92 -48.57
CA ALA A 284 -10.63 -23.14 -47.75
C ALA A 284 -9.16 -23.57 -47.61
N LYS A 285 -8.37 -23.48 -48.69
CA LYS A 285 -6.92 -23.74 -48.70
C LYS A 285 -6.16 -22.76 -47.82
N LYS A 286 -6.38 -21.44 -47.95
CA LYS A 286 -5.85 -20.42 -47.02
C LYS A 286 -6.13 -20.80 -45.55
N ASN A 287 -7.34 -21.25 -45.26
CA ASN A 287 -7.76 -21.59 -43.90
C ASN A 287 -7.28 -22.97 -43.41
N GLU A 288 -6.62 -23.79 -44.24
CA GLU A 288 -6.23 -25.15 -43.85
C GLU A 288 -5.12 -25.16 -42.77
N GLY A 289 -4.05 -24.38 -42.98
CA GLY A 289 -3.00 -24.19 -41.97
C GLY A 289 -3.56 -23.61 -40.66
N VAL A 290 -4.37 -22.56 -40.76
CA VAL A 290 -5.04 -21.94 -39.60
C VAL A 290 -5.92 -22.93 -38.83
N ARG A 291 -6.61 -23.84 -39.52
CA ARG A 291 -7.42 -24.91 -38.87
C ARG A 291 -6.54 -25.95 -38.18
N ALA A 292 -5.42 -26.35 -38.80
CA ALA A 292 -4.47 -27.30 -38.22
C ALA A 292 -3.83 -26.75 -36.93
N ASP A 293 -3.33 -25.51 -36.98
CA ASP A 293 -2.79 -24.79 -35.82
C ASP A 293 -3.83 -24.65 -34.70
N LEU A 294 -5.06 -24.26 -35.04
CA LEU A 294 -6.15 -24.09 -34.08
C LEU A 294 -6.49 -25.42 -33.38
N GLU A 295 -6.47 -26.54 -34.09
CA GLU A 295 -6.69 -27.86 -33.49
C GLU A 295 -5.50 -28.34 -32.65
N GLN A 296 -4.26 -28.06 -33.07
CA GLN A 296 -3.08 -28.29 -32.23
C GLN A 296 -3.16 -27.49 -30.93
N GLN A 297 -3.49 -26.20 -30.99
CA GLN A 297 -3.63 -25.33 -29.82
C GLN A 297 -4.78 -25.77 -28.90
N LYS A 298 -5.93 -26.21 -29.43
CA LYS A 298 -6.99 -26.85 -28.63
C LYS A 298 -6.47 -28.09 -27.89
N SER A 299 -5.74 -28.97 -28.58
CA SER A 299 -5.24 -30.22 -27.98
C SER A 299 -4.27 -29.94 -26.82
N LEU A 300 -3.37 -28.96 -26.99
CA LEU A 300 -2.43 -28.51 -25.96
C LEU A 300 -3.17 -27.81 -24.80
N LEU A 301 -4.19 -27.02 -25.09
CA LEU A 301 -5.06 -26.38 -24.09
C LEU A 301 -5.84 -27.42 -23.25
N ILE A 302 -6.30 -28.52 -23.86
CA ILE A 302 -6.95 -29.63 -23.15
C ILE A 302 -5.93 -30.38 -22.27
N GLN A 303 -4.74 -30.68 -22.79
CA GLN A 303 -3.68 -31.35 -22.02
C GLN A 303 -3.24 -30.52 -20.81
N THR A 304 -2.91 -29.24 -21.02
CA THR A 304 -2.46 -28.32 -19.95
C THR A 304 -3.55 -28.05 -18.92
N LYS A 305 -4.83 -27.99 -19.31
CA LYS A 305 -5.96 -27.96 -18.34
C LYS A 305 -6.03 -29.25 -17.52
N ALA A 306 -5.92 -30.42 -18.14
CA ALA A 306 -5.94 -31.69 -17.42
C ALA A 306 -4.73 -31.86 -16.48
N GLU A 307 -3.57 -31.29 -16.81
CA GLU A 307 -2.41 -31.21 -15.91
C GLU A 307 -2.65 -30.23 -14.75
N LEU A 308 -3.22 -29.06 -15.01
CA LEU A 308 -3.58 -28.08 -13.99
C LEU A 308 -4.64 -28.63 -13.03
N GLU A 309 -5.63 -29.37 -13.50
CA GLU A 309 -6.61 -30.07 -12.65
C GLU A 309 -5.97 -31.19 -11.82
N LYS A 310 -5.04 -31.97 -12.38
CA LYS A 310 -4.25 -32.96 -11.62
C LYS A 310 -3.40 -32.29 -10.54
N LEU A 311 -2.76 -31.15 -10.85
CA LEU A 311 -1.94 -30.40 -9.91
C LEU A 311 -2.79 -29.80 -8.77
N ASN A 312 -3.96 -29.21 -9.09
CA ASN A 312 -4.88 -28.62 -8.10
C ASN A 312 -5.60 -29.67 -7.23
N SER A 313 -5.98 -30.81 -7.80
CA SER A 313 -6.60 -31.93 -7.04
C SER A 313 -5.57 -32.68 -6.20
N SER A 314 -4.29 -32.69 -6.61
CA SER A 314 -3.21 -33.12 -5.75
C SER A 314 -2.98 -32.11 -4.62
N THR A 315 -2.95 -32.56 -3.37
CA THR A 315 -2.41 -31.71 -2.30
C THR A 315 -0.95 -31.39 -2.62
N ALA A 316 -0.63 -30.09 -2.68
CA ALA A 316 0.61 -29.55 -3.23
C ALA A 316 1.84 -30.38 -2.81
N PRO A 317 2.71 -30.84 -3.74
CA PRO A 317 3.78 -31.78 -3.45
C PRO A 317 4.68 -31.38 -2.27
N ILE A 318 4.94 -30.07 -2.10
CA ILE A 318 5.73 -29.53 -1.00
C ILE A 318 5.08 -29.76 0.38
N VAL A 319 3.75 -29.88 0.47
CA VAL A 319 3.02 -30.17 1.72
C VAL A 319 3.05 -31.67 2.03
N LYS A 320 2.99 -32.54 1.01
CA LYS A 320 3.22 -33.98 1.17
C LYS A 320 4.64 -34.24 1.68
N LEU A 321 5.64 -33.73 0.96
CA LEU A 321 7.05 -33.88 1.30
C LEU A 321 7.41 -33.30 2.67
N ARG A 322 6.82 -32.16 3.08
CA ARG A 322 7.00 -31.61 4.44
C ARG A 322 6.42 -32.52 5.53
N LYS A 323 5.24 -33.10 5.31
CA LYS A 323 4.65 -34.07 6.26
C LYS A 323 5.51 -35.32 6.37
N GLU A 324 5.89 -35.90 5.24
CA GLU A 324 6.74 -37.09 5.16
C GLU A 324 8.11 -36.85 5.82
N ASN A 325 8.77 -35.73 5.51
CA ASN A 325 10.01 -35.33 6.15
C ASN A 325 9.85 -35.17 7.68
N SER A 326 8.78 -34.52 8.15
CA SER A 326 8.53 -34.35 9.59
C SER A 326 8.27 -35.66 10.35
N LEU A 327 7.70 -36.68 9.67
CA LEU A 327 7.55 -38.03 10.20
C LEU A 327 8.92 -38.73 10.27
N LEU A 328 9.68 -38.68 9.18
CA LEU A 328 11.01 -39.29 9.09
C LEU A 328 12.01 -38.68 10.10
N THR A 329 11.97 -37.36 10.37
CA THR A 329 12.78 -36.75 11.42
C THR A 329 12.34 -37.20 12.82
N ALA A 330 11.02 -37.27 13.07
CA ALA A 330 10.51 -37.74 14.36
C ALA A 330 10.82 -39.22 14.62
N ASP A 331 10.82 -40.07 13.60
CA ASP A 331 11.22 -41.48 13.71
C ASP A 331 12.75 -41.62 13.82
N SER A 332 13.53 -40.82 13.10
CA SER A 332 14.99 -40.76 13.27
C SER A 332 15.39 -40.41 14.71
N GLU A 333 14.74 -39.42 15.32
CA GLU A 333 14.91 -39.10 16.75
C GLU A 333 14.55 -40.27 17.68
N LYS A 334 13.46 -41.00 17.40
CA LYS A 334 13.07 -42.18 18.20
C LYS A 334 14.15 -43.26 18.09
N PHE A 335 14.61 -43.58 16.88
CA PHE A 335 15.66 -44.57 16.67
C PHE A 335 16.98 -44.16 17.32
N GLN A 336 17.35 -42.87 17.29
CA GLN A 336 18.55 -42.37 17.96
C GLN A 336 18.44 -42.49 19.49
N LYS A 337 17.29 -42.16 20.08
CA LYS A 337 17.02 -42.34 21.53
C LYS A 337 17.04 -43.83 21.92
N ILE A 338 16.51 -44.71 21.07
CA ILE A 338 16.57 -46.17 21.26
C ILE A 338 18.02 -46.68 21.20
N LEU A 339 18.80 -46.24 20.20
CA LEU A 339 20.22 -46.60 20.07
C LEU A 339 21.01 -46.18 21.31
N GLN A 340 20.86 -44.95 21.79
CA GLN A 340 21.51 -44.47 23.03
C GLN A 340 21.16 -45.33 24.25
N GLN A 341 19.91 -45.80 24.38
CA GLN A 341 19.52 -46.71 25.47
C GLN A 341 20.20 -48.09 25.33
N TYR A 342 20.26 -48.65 24.12
CA TYR A 342 20.93 -49.93 23.88
C TYR A 342 22.46 -49.84 24.00
N GLU A 343 23.08 -48.73 23.60
CA GLU A 343 24.51 -48.46 23.81
C GLU A 343 24.83 -48.30 25.29
N GLY A 344 24.00 -47.54 26.04
CA GLY A 344 24.12 -47.44 27.49
C GLY A 344 23.96 -48.78 28.21
N ARG A 345 23.02 -49.63 27.76
CA ARG A 345 22.85 -51.00 28.29
C ARG A 345 24.00 -51.92 27.91
N LYS A 346 24.51 -51.83 26.68
CA LYS A 346 25.70 -52.56 26.21
C LYS A 346 26.93 -52.18 27.00
N LYS A 347 27.15 -50.89 27.26
CA LYS A 347 28.26 -50.42 28.09
C LYS A 347 28.15 -50.98 29.51
N LYS A 348 27.00 -50.83 30.17
CA LYS A 348 26.76 -51.42 31.50
C LYS A 348 27.06 -52.92 31.55
N LEU A 349 26.63 -53.69 30.54
CA LEU A 349 26.93 -55.12 30.44
C LEU A 349 28.44 -55.40 30.27
N ILE A 350 29.16 -54.60 29.49
CA ILE A 350 30.63 -54.70 29.35
C ILE A 350 31.32 -54.39 30.69
N ASP A 351 30.89 -53.32 31.37
CA ASP A 351 31.44 -52.89 32.66
C ASP A 351 31.19 -53.97 33.74
N THR A 352 29.99 -54.57 33.78
CA THR A 352 29.66 -55.71 34.66
C THR A 352 30.48 -56.96 34.34
N ILE A 353 30.61 -57.35 33.07
CA ILE A 353 31.42 -58.51 32.67
C ILE A 353 32.91 -58.29 33.00
N ALA A 354 33.40 -57.05 32.92
CA ALA A 354 34.76 -56.71 33.33
C ALA A 354 34.94 -56.83 34.86
N TYR A 355 33.97 -56.36 35.64
CA TYR A 355 33.94 -56.52 37.11
C TYR A 355 33.90 -58.00 37.52
N GLU A 356 32.94 -58.78 37.00
CA GLU A 356 32.79 -60.21 37.31
C GLU A 356 34.06 -61.01 36.97
N ARG A 357 34.73 -60.69 35.85
CA ARG A 357 36.01 -61.31 35.49
C ARG A 357 37.14 -60.96 36.44
N ALA A 358 37.20 -59.72 36.93
CA ALA A 358 38.19 -59.31 37.92
C ALA A 358 37.93 -60.00 39.27
N GLU A 359 36.67 -60.04 39.72
CA GLU A 359 36.24 -60.72 40.94
C GLU A 359 36.56 -62.22 40.89
N ILE A 360 36.21 -62.92 39.80
CA ILE A 360 36.59 -64.31 39.56
C ILE A 360 38.11 -64.49 39.62
N SER A 361 38.89 -63.62 38.97
CA SER A 361 40.36 -63.71 38.98
C SER A 361 40.98 -63.50 40.36
N THR A 362 40.39 -62.65 41.20
CA THR A 362 40.81 -62.49 42.61
C THR A 362 40.38 -63.70 43.45
N GLY A 363 39.18 -64.23 43.23
CA GLY A 363 38.67 -65.41 43.91
C GLY A 363 39.47 -66.68 43.60
N THR A 364 39.89 -66.89 42.34
CA THR A 364 40.75 -68.03 41.98
C THR A 364 42.12 -67.92 42.63
N SER A 365 42.74 -66.72 42.62
CA SER A 365 44.04 -66.50 43.25
C SER A 365 43.98 -66.70 44.78
N HIS A 366 42.93 -66.23 45.44
CA HIS A 366 42.73 -66.45 46.87
C HIS A 366 42.43 -67.92 47.21
N LEU A 367 41.71 -68.64 46.35
CA LEU A 367 41.45 -70.08 46.49
C LEU A 367 42.73 -70.90 46.29
N GLU A 368 43.63 -70.49 45.41
CA GLU A 368 44.97 -71.07 45.24
C GLU A 368 45.86 -70.83 46.47
N GLN A 369 45.85 -69.61 47.04
CA GLN A 369 46.52 -69.29 48.30
C GLN A 369 46.00 -70.16 49.45
N LEU A 370 44.68 -70.22 49.64
CA LEU A 370 44.04 -71.03 50.70
C LEU A 370 44.33 -72.53 50.54
N LYS A 371 44.51 -73.04 49.31
CA LYS A 371 44.95 -74.43 49.09
C LYS A 371 46.40 -74.63 49.53
N ALA A 372 47.31 -73.73 49.17
CA ALA A 372 48.71 -73.80 49.60
C ALA A 372 48.83 -73.70 51.14
N GLU A 373 48.11 -72.77 51.76
CA GLU A 373 48.03 -72.65 53.23
C GLU A 373 47.42 -73.91 53.88
N HIS A 374 46.39 -74.50 53.27
CA HIS A 374 45.80 -75.75 53.77
C HIS A 374 46.78 -76.93 53.66
N GLU A 375 47.50 -77.08 52.56
CA GLU A 375 48.54 -78.11 52.41
C GLU A 375 49.70 -77.89 53.39
N GLU A 376 50.15 -76.64 53.60
CA GLU A 376 51.12 -76.30 54.64
C GLU A 376 50.62 -76.67 56.04
N LEU A 377 49.38 -76.30 56.39
CA LEU A 377 48.80 -76.58 57.72
C LEU A 377 48.59 -78.08 57.93
N VAL A 378 48.14 -78.81 56.89
CA VAL A 378 48.02 -80.27 56.92
C VAL A 378 49.39 -80.94 57.08
N ASN A 379 50.47 -80.37 56.53
CA ASN A 379 51.81 -80.88 56.74
C ASN A 379 52.35 -80.54 58.15
N LYS A 380 52.14 -79.31 58.63
CA LYS A 380 52.47 -78.89 60.01
C LYS A 380 51.72 -79.74 61.06
N ILE A 381 50.48 -80.16 60.78
CA ILE A 381 49.70 -81.08 61.64
C ILE A 381 50.19 -82.54 61.55
N LYS A 382 50.80 -82.99 60.45
CA LYS A 382 51.48 -84.30 60.39
C LYS A 382 52.81 -84.31 61.15
N GLU A 383 53.50 -83.17 61.20
CA GLU A 383 54.73 -82.98 61.98
C GLU A 383 54.41 -82.87 63.48
N GLN A 384 53.41 -82.04 63.82
CA GLN A 384 52.87 -81.90 65.18
C GLN A 384 51.97 -83.09 65.53
N ASN A 385 52.59 -84.18 66.00
CA ASN A 385 51.95 -85.41 66.45
C ASN A 385 51.16 -85.21 67.76
N LEU A 386 50.15 -84.33 67.73
CA LEU A 386 49.31 -83.92 68.85
C LEU A 386 48.28 -84.99 69.18
N THR A 387 48.12 -85.29 70.47
CA THR A 387 47.12 -86.28 70.90
C THR A 387 45.71 -85.65 70.93
N PRO A 388 44.63 -86.44 70.68
CA PRO A 388 43.26 -85.93 70.79
C PRO A 388 42.92 -85.34 72.17
N GLU A 389 43.57 -85.84 73.23
CA GLU A 389 43.36 -85.39 74.61
C GLU A 389 43.93 -83.99 74.86
N GLU A 390 45.09 -83.67 74.29
CA GLU A 390 45.67 -82.30 74.33
C GLU A 390 44.81 -81.30 73.57
N ILE A 391 44.26 -81.69 72.42
CA ILE A 391 43.35 -80.86 71.62
C ILE A 391 42.06 -80.56 72.40
N ILE A 392 41.50 -81.54 73.11
CA ILE A 392 40.33 -81.34 73.98
C ILE A 392 40.67 -80.37 75.12
N ARG A 393 41.83 -80.52 75.77
CA ARG A 393 42.26 -79.67 76.88
C ARG A 393 42.55 -78.23 76.47
N MET A 394 43.20 -78.03 75.32
CA MET A 394 43.37 -76.69 74.73
C MET A 394 42.02 -76.04 74.40
N ASN A 395 41.03 -76.82 73.94
CA ASN A 395 39.69 -76.29 73.66
C ASN A 395 38.93 -75.89 74.93
N THR A 396 39.01 -76.66 76.04
CA THR A 396 38.38 -76.26 77.31
C THR A 396 38.99 -75.00 77.92
N ASP A 397 40.31 -74.88 77.84
CA ASP A 397 41.02 -73.70 78.36
C ASP A 397 40.74 -72.47 77.47
N ARG A 398 40.63 -72.67 76.16
CA ARG A 398 40.17 -71.65 75.20
C ARG A 398 38.72 -71.22 75.46
N GLU A 399 37.78 -72.13 75.69
CA GLU A 399 36.37 -71.78 75.96
C GLU A 399 36.21 -70.98 77.25
N THR A 400 36.89 -71.37 78.32
CA THR A 400 36.83 -70.68 79.61
C THR A 400 37.45 -69.28 79.53
N LEU A 401 38.61 -69.13 78.89
CA LEU A 401 39.21 -67.81 78.62
C LEU A 401 38.34 -66.94 77.71
N THR A 402 37.67 -67.53 76.70
CA THR A 402 36.77 -66.80 75.80
C THR A 402 35.56 -66.25 76.55
N ARG A 403 34.91 -67.06 77.40
CA ARG A 403 33.78 -66.60 78.23
C ARG A 403 34.19 -65.46 79.16
N ASN A 404 35.33 -65.58 79.84
CA ASN A 404 35.84 -64.54 80.73
C ASN A 404 36.14 -63.22 79.99
N LEU A 405 36.60 -63.28 78.73
CA LEU A 405 36.80 -62.10 77.89
C LEU A 405 35.48 -61.45 77.48
N GLU A 406 34.46 -62.23 77.15
CA GLU A 406 33.15 -61.72 76.73
C GLU A 406 32.41 -61.06 77.90
N ASP A 407 32.45 -61.66 79.10
CA ASP A 407 31.92 -61.07 80.34
C ASP A 407 32.58 -59.71 80.68
N LEU A 408 33.90 -59.60 80.47
CA LEU A 408 34.64 -58.36 80.70
C LEU A 408 34.31 -57.31 79.63
N ARG A 409 34.19 -57.70 78.35
CA ARG A 409 33.75 -56.82 77.27
C ARG A 409 32.35 -56.28 77.51
N GLN A 410 31.40 -57.11 77.96
CA GLN A 410 30.05 -56.66 78.28
C GLN A 410 30.07 -55.62 79.41
N LYS A 411 30.81 -55.85 80.50
CA LYS A 411 30.95 -54.87 81.60
C LYS A 411 31.60 -53.55 81.16
N ILE A 412 32.56 -53.60 80.24
CA ILE A 412 33.16 -52.40 79.64
C ILE A 412 32.13 -51.66 78.76
N ALA A 413 31.37 -52.37 77.92
CA ALA A 413 30.34 -51.77 77.08
C ALA A 413 29.19 -51.15 77.90
N GLU A 414 28.77 -51.81 78.98
CA GLU A 414 27.75 -51.31 79.90
C GLU A 414 28.22 -50.05 80.65
N THR A 415 29.47 -50.01 81.13
CA THR A 415 30.03 -48.83 81.79
C THR A 415 30.32 -47.68 80.83
N GLN A 416 30.80 -47.95 79.61
CA GLN A 416 30.91 -46.92 78.56
C GLN A 416 29.53 -46.35 78.19
N LYS A 417 28.48 -47.20 78.13
CA LYS A 417 27.11 -46.77 77.88
C LYS A 417 26.55 -45.90 79.00
N THR A 418 26.86 -46.17 80.27
CA THR A 418 26.45 -45.28 81.37
C THR A 418 27.18 -43.94 81.34
N VAL A 419 28.50 -43.94 81.10
CA VAL A 419 29.31 -42.71 80.93
C VAL A 419 28.77 -41.84 79.79
N MET A 420 28.62 -42.38 78.58
CA MET A 420 28.03 -41.68 77.42
C MET A 420 26.63 -41.12 77.75
N SER A 421 25.81 -41.85 78.51
CA SER A 421 24.47 -41.39 78.93
C SER A 421 24.49 -40.30 80.00
N LEU A 422 25.62 -40.08 80.69
CA LEU A 422 25.83 -39.01 81.66
C LEU A 422 26.46 -37.79 80.98
N GLU A 423 27.44 -37.99 80.09
CA GLU A 423 28.02 -36.94 79.24
C GLU A 423 26.93 -36.21 78.45
N VAL A 424 26.07 -36.93 77.73
CA VAL A 424 24.92 -36.34 77.01
C VAL A 424 23.98 -35.57 77.95
N LYS A 425 23.79 -36.00 79.20
CA LYS A 425 22.97 -35.27 80.18
C LYS A 425 23.66 -34.00 80.70
N VAL A 426 24.99 -34.01 80.84
CA VAL A 426 25.77 -32.83 81.22
C VAL A 426 25.78 -31.82 80.08
N THR A 427 26.12 -32.23 78.86
CA THR A 427 26.13 -31.35 77.68
C THR A 427 24.75 -30.71 77.44
N ASN A 428 23.66 -31.49 77.52
CA ASN A 428 22.30 -30.96 77.39
C ASN A 428 21.90 -30.00 78.53
N ARG A 429 22.57 -30.05 79.69
CA ARG A 429 22.33 -29.13 80.82
C ARG A 429 23.20 -27.89 80.77
N VAL A 430 24.41 -27.99 80.23
CA VAL A 430 25.28 -26.85 79.93
C VAL A 430 24.66 -26.01 78.81
N GLY A 431 24.30 -26.62 77.67
CA GLY A 431 23.66 -25.90 76.56
C GLY A 431 22.34 -25.21 76.95
N ALA A 432 21.54 -25.81 77.84
CA ALA A 432 20.32 -25.18 78.37
C ALA A 432 20.60 -24.04 79.37
N ALA A 433 21.80 -23.95 79.95
CA ALA A 433 22.25 -22.81 80.75
C ALA A 433 22.87 -21.72 79.87
N GLU A 434 23.60 -22.09 78.82
CA GLU A 434 24.12 -21.19 77.79
C GLU A 434 22.98 -20.48 77.04
N GLU A 435 21.95 -21.21 76.57
CA GLU A 435 20.76 -20.63 75.91
C GLU A 435 20.01 -19.64 76.82
N ALA A 436 19.94 -19.92 78.13
CA ALA A 436 19.35 -19.02 79.11
C ALA A 436 20.22 -17.78 79.35
N LEU A 437 21.55 -17.91 79.29
CA LEU A 437 22.50 -16.81 79.44
C LEU A 437 22.54 -15.91 78.21
N ASP A 438 22.52 -16.48 77.00
CA ASP A 438 22.39 -15.74 75.74
C ASP A 438 21.07 -14.98 75.69
N SER A 439 19.97 -15.62 76.13
CA SER A 439 18.66 -14.95 76.26
C SER A 439 18.71 -13.75 77.21
N TYR A 440 19.38 -13.89 78.36
CA TYR A 440 19.58 -12.79 79.32
C TYR A 440 20.46 -11.67 78.75
N THR A 441 21.58 -12.02 78.11
CA THR A 441 22.54 -11.06 77.53
C THR A 441 21.93 -10.30 76.34
N HIS A 442 21.13 -10.97 75.51
CA HIS A 442 20.34 -10.35 74.45
C HIS A 442 19.26 -9.41 75.00
N LEU A 443 18.62 -9.75 76.13
CA LEU A 443 17.68 -8.86 76.81
C LEU A 443 18.37 -7.62 77.39
N LEU A 444 19.55 -7.74 78.00
CA LEU A 444 20.34 -6.57 78.43
C LEU A 444 20.70 -5.68 77.23
N SER A 445 21.21 -6.29 76.14
CA SER A 445 21.60 -5.57 74.92
C SER A 445 20.42 -4.84 74.27
N SER A 446 19.30 -5.52 74.05
CA SER A 446 18.10 -4.94 73.40
C SER A 446 17.40 -3.86 74.25
N LEU A 447 17.58 -3.87 75.58
CA LEU A 447 17.09 -2.82 76.48
C LEU A 447 18.09 -1.66 76.68
N GLY A 448 19.29 -1.73 76.09
CA GLY A 448 20.36 -0.74 76.27
C GLY A 448 20.96 -0.75 77.68
N LEU A 449 20.89 -1.88 78.38
CA LEU A 449 21.34 -2.07 79.78
C LEU A 449 22.72 -2.74 79.86
N PHE A 450 23.54 -2.57 78.82
CA PHE A 450 24.94 -3.00 78.82
C PHE A 450 25.82 -1.92 79.48
N PRO A 451 26.87 -2.26 80.24
CA PRO A 451 27.70 -1.26 80.91
C PRO A 451 28.38 -0.27 79.94
N PRO A 452 28.53 1.02 80.30
CA PRO A 452 28.04 1.67 81.52
C PRO A 452 26.55 2.04 81.44
N LEU A 453 25.80 1.79 82.52
CA LEU A 453 24.40 2.15 82.63
C LEU A 453 24.19 3.68 82.68
N PRO A 454 23.01 4.19 82.24
CA PRO A 454 22.67 5.60 82.37
C PRO A 454 22.61 6.05 83.85
N PRO A 455 22.79 7.36 84.14
CA PRO A 455 22.64 7.88 85.49
C PRO A 455 21.24 7.56 86.05
N PRO A 456 21.10 7.12 87.32
CA PRO A 456 22.13 7.11 88.37
C PRO A 456 22.91 5.79 88.55
N TRP A 457 22.75 4.76 87.71
CA TRP A 457 23.24 3.39 87.99
C TRP A 457 24.66 3.07 87.50
N GLN A 458 25.55 4.07 87.44
CA GLN A 458 26.81 4.01 86.68
C GLN A 458 27.82 2.97 87.19
N ASP A 459 27.82 2.66 88.49
CA ASP A 459 28.78 1.76 89.15
C ASP A 459 28.33 0.28 89.18
N ILE A 460 27.28 -0.08 88.44
CA ILE A 460 26.65 -1.41 88.51
C ILE A 460 26.85 -2.17 87.20
N ASP A 461 27.52 -3.32 87.28
CA ASP A 461 27.58 -4.31 86.21
C ASP A 461 26.41 -5.31 86.35
N LEU A 462 25.80 -5.68 85.23
CA LEU A 462 24.70 -6.65 85.13
C LEU A 462 25.09 -7.90 84.34
N THR A 463 26.32 -7.98 83.84
CA THR A 463 26.83 -9.14 83.09
C THR A 463 26.99 -10.38 83.99
N ILE A 464 26.84 -11.54 83.35
CA ILE A 464 27.00 -12.86 83.94
C ILE A 464 27.73 -13.73 82.90
N GLU A 465 28.65 -14.58 83.32
CA GLU A 465 29.36 -15.55 82.47
C GLU A 465 29.22 -16.96 83.07
N LEU A 466 29.09 -17.99 82.23
CA LEU A 466 29.05 -19.40 82.66
C LEU A 466 30.44 -20.03 82.54
N ILE A 467 30.92 -20.69 83.60
CA ILE A 467 32.20 -21.42 83.62
C ILE A 467 31.90 -22.92 83.79
N PRO A 468 31.55 -23.66 82.71
CA PRO A 468 31.12 -25.06 82.80
C PRO A 468 32.21 -26.04 83.23
N ALA A 469 33.47 -25.59 83.35
CA ALA A 469 34.61 -26.36 83.83
C ALA A 469 34.91 -26.17 85.34
N ALA A 470 34.13 -25.34 86.06
CA ALA A 470 34.36 -25.09 87.48
C ALA A 470 34.12 -26.36 88.34
N SER A 471 35.03 -26.66 89.26
CA SER A 471 34.96 -27.86 90.10
C SER A 471 34.02 -27.72 91.31
N ASN A 472 33.56 -26.51 91.60
CA ASN A 472 32.67 -26.16 92.70
C ASN A 472 31.38 -25.57 92.12
N PRO A 473 30.17 -26.02 92.50
CA PRO A 473 28.92 -25.50 91.95
C PRO A 473 28.68 -24.00 92.25
N GLN A 474 29.40 -23.40 93.20
CA GLN A 474 29.34 -21.96 93.47
C GLN A 474 30.22 -21.12 92.53
N GLU A 475 31.15 -21.74 91.79
CA GLU A 475 32.08 -21.10 90.85
C GLU A 475 31.63 -21.26 89.38
N LEU A 476 30.47 -21.89 89.14
CA LEU A 476 29.90 -22.08 87.80
C LEU A 476 29.44 -20.77 87.14
N LEU A 477 29.23 -19.70 87.91
CA LEU A 477 28.80 -18.38 87.42
C LEU A 477 29.79 -17.30 87.88
N SER A 478 30.26 -16.51 86.92
CA SER A 478 31.05 -15.29 87.11
C SER A 478 30.13 -14.08 86.92
N GLY A 479 30.24 -13.05 87.75
CA GLY A 479 29.40 -11.84 87.70
C GLY A 479 28.86 -11.40 89.07
N ALA A 480 27.94 -10.43 89.05
CA ALA A 480 27.28 -9.92 90.26
C ALA A 480 26.16 -10.85 90.76
N ASP A 481 25.83 -10.81 92.06
CA ASP A 481 24.78 -11.69 92.61
C ASP A 481 23.40 -11.35 92.02
N ILE A 482 22.78 -12.37 91.42
CA ILE A 482 21.48 -12.31 90.74
C ILE A 482 20.37 -11.80 91.66
N ARG A 483 20.41 -12.14 92.95
CA ARG A 483 19.41 -11.80 93.96
C ARG A 483 19.68 -10.46 94.64
N GLU A 484 20.93 -10.19 94.99
CA GLU A 484 21.27 -9.00 95.79
C GLU A 484 21.56 -7.74 94.96
N VAL A 485 22.05 -7.89 93.72
CA VAL A 485 22.45 -6.77 92.87
C VAL A 485 21.56 -6.66 91.63
N ILE A 486 21.50 -7.71 90.81
CA ILE A 486 20.89 -7.64 89.46
C ILE A 486 19.37 -7.46 89.53
N LYS A 487 18.68 -8.27 90.35
CA LYS A 487 17.21 -8.18 90.48
C LYS A 487 16.69 -6.83 91.02
N PRO A 488 17.21 -6.23 92.12
CA PRO A 488 16.71 -4.96 92.61
C PRO A 488 17.01 -3.78 91.69
N THR A 489 18.15 -3.80 90.98
CA THR A 489 18.54 -2.73 90.05
C THR A 489 17.68 -2.73 88.79
N LEU A 490 17.44 -3.89 88.17
CA LEU A 490 16.45 -4.04 87.09
C LEU A 490 15.04 -3.61 87.54
N SER A 491 14.67 -3.87 88.80
CA SER A 491 13.38 -3.43 89.36
C SER A 491 13.30 -1.91 89.50
N SER A 492 14.39 -1.25 89.89
CA SER A 492 14.49 0.22 89.98
C SER A 492 14.41 0.89 88.60
N ILE A 493 15.11 0.35 87.60
CA ILE A 493 15.09 0.82 86.22
C ILE A 493 13.67 0.68 85.62
N ALA A 494 13.00 -0.45 85.87
CA ALA A 494 11.63 -0.69 85.41
C ALA A 494 10.63 0.32 86.02
N GLU A 495 10.78 0.69 87.29
CA GLU A 495 9.91 1.68 87.93
C GLU A 495 10.18 3.10 87.39
N SER A 496 11.44 3.47 87.18
CA SER A 496 11.81 4.73 86.52
C SER A 496 11.18 4.86 85.13
N LYS A 497 11.23 3.81 84.31
CA LYS A 497 10.60 3.80 82.97
C LYS A 497 9.07 3.76 82.99
N ARG A 498 8.43 3.23 84.05
CA ARG A 498 6.97 3.38 84.25
C ARG A 498 6.57 4.84 84.49
N ILE A 499 7.34 5.56 85.31
CA ILE A 499 7.09 6.98 85.61
C ILE A 499 7.31 7.83 84.35
N GLU A 500 8.40 7.59 83.61
CA GLU A 500 8.67 8.24 82.33
C GLU A 500 7.54 8.01 81.31
N LYS A 501 7.06 6.76 81.17
CA LYS A 501 5.92 6.43 80.32
C LYS A 501 4.64 7.16 80.74
N ALA A 502 4.31 7.20 82.04
CA ALA A 502 3.11 7.87 82.54
C ALA A 502 3.13 9.39 82.28
N ASN A 503 4.31 10.02 82.36
CA ASN A 503 4.49 11.42 82.00
C ASN A 503 4.29 11.64 80.49
N LEU A 504 4.90 10.81 79.64
CA LEU A 504 4.74 10.90 78.18
C LEU A 504 3.31 10.62 77.71
N GLU A 505 2.59 9.69 78.35
CA GLU A 505 1.15 9.48 78.08
C GLU A 505 0.31 10.68 78.52
N SER A 506 0.69 11.35 79.62
CA SER A 506 0.03 12.59 80.07
C SER A 506 0.33 13.80 79.19
N GLU A 507 1.47 13.83 78.49
CA GLU A 507 1.77 14.84 77.46
C GLU A 507 1.07 14.53 76.14
N ARG A 508 1.01 13.25 75.73
CA ARG A 508 0.26 12.82 74.54
C ARG A 508 -1.21 13.24 74.64
N ILE A 509 -1.86 13.03 75.80
CA ILE A 509 -3.26 13.41 76.01
C ILE A 509 -3.49 14.93 75.87
N LYS A 510 -2.50 15.78 76.20
CA LYS A 510 -2.60 17.23 75.97
C LYS A 510 -2.47 17.57 74.49
N LEU A 511 -1.49 16.96 73.79
CA LEU A 511 -1.27 17.18 72.37
C LEU A 511 -2.43 16.66 71.52
N ASP A 512 -3.02 15.51 71.88
CA ASP A 512 -4.24 15.00 71.26
C ASP A 512 -5.39 16.01 71.42
N HIS A 513 -5.57 16.60 72.61
CA HIS A 513 -6.62 17.60 72.85
C HIS A 513 -6.39 18.93 72.10
N GLU A 514 -5.14 19.38 71.99
CA GLU A 514 -4.78 20.54 71.17
C GLU A 514 -4.98 20.26 69.66
N LEU A 515 -4.73 19.03 69.22
CA LEU A 515 -4.96 18.57 67.85
C LEU A 515 -6.45 18.44 67.55
N ASP A 516 -7.27 17.88 68.45
CA ASP A 516 -8.73 17.83 68.31
C ASP A 516 -9.31 19.26 68.16
N LYS A 517 -8.82 20.21 68.97
CA LYS A 517 -9.23 21.61 68.90
C LYS A 517 -8.86 22.25 67.55
N LEU A 518 -7.62 22.07 67.09
CA LEU A 518 -7.18 22.57 65.78
C LEU A 518 -7.91 21.88 64.62
N THR A 519 -8.29 20.60 64.77
CA THR A 519 -9.06 19.87 63.76
C THR A 519 -10.47 20.49 63.61
N LEU A 520 -11.16 20.76 64.72
CA LEU A 520 -12.44 21.49 64.70
C LEU A 520 -12.32 22.91 64.11
N GLU A 521 -11.22 23.62 64.41
CA GLU A 521 -10.95 24.95 63.85
C GLU A 521 -10.78 24.87 62.31
N CYS A 522 -10.04 23.88 61.81
CA CYS A 522 -9.94 23.57 60.38
C CYS A 522 -11.29 23.17 59.76
N GLU A 523 -12.08 22.30 60.41
CA GLU A 523 -13.42 21.90 59.92
C GLU A 523 -14.34 23.12 59.76
N THR A 524 -14.34 24.06 60.71
CA THR A 524 -15.12 25.30 60.57
C THR A 524 -14.61 26.22 59.44
N LEU A 525 -13.30 26.28 59.22
CA LEU A 525 -12.72 27.06 58.13
C LEU A 525 -12.94 26.42 56.75
N ASP A 526 -12.99 25.09 56.67
CA ASP A 526 -13.39 24.36 55.45
C ASP A 526 -14.88 24.58 55.14
N GLU A 527 -15.77 24.58 56.15
CA GLU A 527 -17.18 24.94 55.97
C GLU A 527 -17.35 26.40 55.48
N GLU A 528 -16.66 27.37 56.09
CA GLU A 528 -16.66 28.76 55.62
C GLU A 528 -16.09 28.90 54.21
N THR A 529 -15.01 28.17 53.88
CA THR A 529 -14.41 28.18 52.54
C THR A 529 -15.36 27.61 51.49
N VAL A 530 -16.03 26.49 51.77
CA VAL A 530 -17.05 25.90 50.89
C VAL A 530 -18.27 26.82 50.73
N GLU A 531 -18.64 27.59 51.75
CA GLU A 531 -19.71 28.59 51.64
C GLU A 531 -19.30 29.78 50.75
N ILE A 532 -18.05 30.24 50.85
CA ILE A 532 -17.47 31.27 49.99
C ILE A 532 -17.31 30.78 48.54
N GLU A 533 -16.88 29.53 48.32
CA GLU A 533 -16.77 28.94 46.98
C GLU A 533 -18.13 28.91 46.26
N LYS A 534 -19.22 28.54 46.95
CA LYS A 534 -20.59 28.63 46.39
C LYS A 534 -20.95 30.05 45.97
N GLN A 535 -20.60 31.05 46.78
CA GLN A 535 -20.84 32.46 46.46
C GLN A 535 -20.02 32.92 45.25
N VAL A 536 -18.75 32.51 45.15
CA VAL A 536 -17.89 32.79 43.99
C VAL A 536 -18.43 32.12 42.72
N VAL A 537 -18.87 30.86 42.78
CA VAL A 537 -19.51 30.17 41.64
C VAL A 537 -20.78 30.91 41.20
N SER A 538 -21.68 31.22 42.13
CA SER A 538 -22.93 31.93 41.79
C SER A 538 -22.70 33.34 41.24
N LEU A 539 -21.67 34.05 41.72
CA LEU A 539 -21.26 35.35 41.17
C LEU A 539 -20.61 35.20 39.79
N ASN A 540 -19.88 34.13 39.52
CA ASN A 540 -19.34 33.86 38.19
C ASN A 540 -20.44 33.47 37.19
N GLU A 541 -21.42 32.65 37.59
CA GLU A 541 -22.61 32.36 36.78
C GLU A 541 -23.35 33.65 36.40
N GLN A 542 -23.62 34.53 37.38
CA GLN A 542 -24.20 35.85 37.13
C GLN A 542 -23.33 36.72 36.21
N ALA A 543 -22.00 36.68 36.36
CA ALA A 543 -21.09 37.42 35.50
C ALA A 543 -21.07 36.88 34.06
N ASP A 544 -21.13 35.56 33.86
CA ASP A 544 -21.17 34.94 32.54
C ASP A 544 -22.53 35.09 31.86
N ASP A 545 -23.65 35.09 32.60
CA ASP A 545 -24.97 35.48 32.09
C ASP A 545 -24.99 36.95 31.63
N ILE A 546 -24.40 37.87 32.42
CA ILE A 546 -24.24 39.28 32.04
C ILE A 546 -23.33 39.42 30.81
N ARG A 547 -22.27 38.62 30.69
CA ARG A 547 -21.40 38.62 29.49
C ARG A 547 -22.11 38.03 28.26
N TYR A 548 -22.93 37.00 28.43
CA TYR A 548 -23.71 36.39 27.36
C TYR A 548 -24.76 37.36 26.82
N THR A 549 -25.55 37.96 27.71
CA THR A 549 -26.54 38.99 27.35
C THR A 549 -25.88 40.21 26.71
N ALA A 550 -24.78 40.74 27.27
CA ALA A 550 -24.05 41.85 26.67
C ALA A 550 -23.44 41.50 25.30
N GLN A 551 -22.99 40.26 25.07
CA GLN A 551 -22.53 39.80 23.74
C GLN A 551 -23.69 39.68 22.75
N GLN A 552 -24.86 39.19 23.19
CA GLN A 552 -26.05 39.10 22.35
C GLN A 552 -26.59 40.49 21.98
N GLU A 553 -26.65 41.42 22.95
CA GLU A 553 -27.00 42.82 22.71
C GLU A 553 -25.99 43.52 21.78
N ALA A 554 -24.68 43.31 21.99
CA ALA A 554 -23.65 43.86 21.11
C ALA A 554 -23.74 43.29 19.67
N LEU A 555 -24.09 42.01 19.51
CA LEU A 555 -24.32 41.42 18.19
C LEU A 555 -25.55 42.02 17.51
N ILE A 556 -26.68 42.14 18.24
CA ILE A 556 -27.91 42.76 17.72
C ILE A 556 -27.62 44.21 17.33
N ALA A 557 -27.02 45.01 18.21
CA ALA A 557 -26.64 46.39 17.94
C ALA A 557 -25.63 46.52 16.79
N SER A 558 -24.71 45.56 16.61
CA SER A 558 -23.83 45.52 15.44
C SER A 558 -24.59 45.23 14.14
N THR A 559 -25.56 44.32 14.14
CA THR A 559 -26.40 44.04 12.95
C THR A 559 -27.36 45.20 12.63
N GLU A 560 -27.87 45.90 13.65
CA GLU A 560 -28.66 47.12 13.47
C GLU A 560 -27.78 48.28 12.98
N ALA A 561 -26.55 48.41 13.48
CA ALA A 561 -25.57 49.38 12.97
C ALA A 561 -25.19 49.09 11.51
N GLU A 562 -24.90 47.84 11.13
CA GLU A 562 -24.66 47.47 9.72
C GLU A 562 -25.88 47.74 8.83
N HIS A 563 -27.10 47.48 9.34
CA HIS A 563 -28.33 47.79 8.61
C HIS A 563 -28.50 49.30 8.41
N LEU A 564 -28.30 50.11 9.46
CA LEU A 564 -28.38 51.56 9.42
C LEU A 564 -27.24 52.20 8.62
N GLU A 565 -26.03 51.64 8.62
CA GLU A 565 -24.95 52.05 7.71
C GLU A 565 -25.30 51.71 6.25
N GLY A 566 -25.94 50.56 6.01
CA GLY A 566 -26.49 50.19 4.70
C GLY A 566 -27.56 51.17 4.22
N GLU A 567 -28.55 51.48 5.06
CA GLU A 567 -29.58 52.48 4.76
C GLU A 567 -29.00 53.88 4.58
N LEU A 568 -28.04 54.29 5.41
CA LEU A 568 -27.38 55.59 5.31
C LEU A 568 -26.49 55.67 4.07
N ALA A 569 -25.80 54.59 3.69
CA ALA A 569 -25.05 54.51 2.43
C ALA A 569 -26.00 54.58 1.22
N GLN A 570 -27.15 53.90 1.27
CA GLN A 570 -28.19 53.97 0.25
C GLN A 570 -28.84 55.36 0.19
N ALA A 571 -29.08 56.02 1.33
CA ALA A 571 -29.61 57.37 1.43
C ALA A 571 -28.59 58.42 0.93
N VAL A 572 -27.29 58.25 1.22
CA VAL A 572 -26.21 59.09 0.70
C VAL A 572 -26.03 58.86 -0.81
N ALA A 573 -26.18 57.63 -1.30
CA ALA A 573 -26.17 57.34 -2.74
C ALA A 573 -27.38 57.96 -3.44
N ALA A 574 -28.58 57.84 -2.87
CA ALA A 574 -29.80 58.46 -3.37
C ALA A 574 -29.73 60.00 -3.33
N ALA A 575 -29.17 60.58 -2.26
CA ALA A 575 -28.96 62.02 -2.12
C ALA A 575 -27.89 62.54 -3.10
N LYS A 576 -26.82 61.77 -3.37
CA LYS A 576 -25.86 62.07 -4.43
C LYS A 576 -26.48 61.98 -5.81
N ALA A 577 -27.27 60.94 -6.10
CA ALA A 577 -27.96 60.76 -7.38
C ALA A 577 -29.00 61.87 -7.62
N SER A 578 -29.81 62.18 -6.60
CA SER A 578 -30.78 63.29 -6.63
C SER A 578 -30.07 64.63 -6.72
N GLY A 579 -28.97 64.84 -6.00
CA GLY A 579 -28.13 66.04 -6.07
C GLY A 579 -27.46 66.24 -7.43
N MET A 580 -27.02 65.16 -8.08
CA MET A 580 -26.55 65.17 -9.47
C MET A 580 -27.70 65.46 -10.44
N GLY A 581 -28.88 64.88 -10.24
CA GLY A 581 -30.09 65.16 -10.99
C GLY A 581 -30.50 66.63 -10.89
N VAL A 582 -30.50 67.20 -9.68
CA VAL A 582 -30.77 68.63 -9.42
C VAL A 582 -29.69 69.52 -10.03
N LYS A 583 -28.39 69.19 -9.89
CA LYS A 583 -27.30 69.95 -10.55
C LYS A 583 -27.41 69.93 -12.08
N SER A 584 -27.70 68.78 -12.67
CA SER A 584 -27.92 68.62 -14.11
C SER A 584 -29.14 69.43 -14.57
N ARG A 585 -30.27 69.31 -13.86
CA ARG A 585 -31.50 70.06 -14.14
C ARG A 585 -31.31 71.57 -13.97
N LEU A 586 -30.50 72.00 -13.00
CA LEU A 586 -30.12 73.40 -12.78
C LEU A 586 -29.20 73.93 -13.86
N GLN A 587 -28.20 73.17 -14.33
CA GLN A 587 -27.39 73.55 -15.50
C GLN A 587 -28.24 73.67 -16.77
N THR A 588 -29.13 72.71 -17.01
CA THR A 588 -30.08 72.77 -18.13
C THR A 588 -31.03 73.97 -18.03
N LEU A 589 -31.48 74.32 -16.82
CA LEU A 589 -32.32 75.49 -16.58
C LEU A 589 -31.53 76.81 -16.71
N GLN A 590 -30.25 76.84 -16.35
CA GLN A 590 -29.37 78.00 -16.58
C GLN A 590 -29.06 78.20 -18.07
N LEU A 591 -28.91 77.11 -18.83
CA LEU A 591 -28.77 77.15 -20.29
C LEU A 591 -30.05 77.66 -20.96
N SER A 592 -31.22 77.11 -20.64
CA SER A 592 -32.48 77.57 -21.21
C SER A 592 -32.86 78.97 -20.73
N TYR A 593 -32.50 79.39 -19.51
CA TYR A 593 -32.65 80.77 -19.06
C TYR A 593 -31.74 81.73 -19.83
N ARG A 594 -30.49 81.33 -20.17
CA ARG A 594 -29.63 82.11 -21.08
C ARG A 594 -30.21 82.21 -22.49
N GLU A 595 -30.71 81.11 -23.06
CA GLU A 595 -31.40 81.14 -24.36
C GLU A 595 -32.64 82.05 -24.32
N GLN A 596 -33.41 82.03 -23.23
CA GLN A 596 -34.58 82.91 -23.08
C GLN A 596 -34.16 84.38 -22.89
N ILE A 597 -33.06 84.67 -22.19
CA ILE A 597 -32.49 86.02 -22.14
C ILE A 597 -32.05 86.48 -23.55
N GLU A 598 -31.35 85.65 -24.33
CA GLU A 598 -30.99 86.01 -25.70
C GLU A 598 -32.22 86.18 -26.60
N ARG A 599 -33.21 85.30 -26.50
CA ARG A 599 -34.45 85.36 -27.28
C ARG A 599 -35.26 86.61 -26.93
N VAL A 600 -35.36 86.96 -25.64
CA VAL A 600 -35.98 88.21 -25.17
C VAL A 600 -35.15 89.44 -25.55
N ALA A 601 -33.81 89.35 -25.59
CA ALA A 601 -32.95 90.43 -26.06
C ALA A 601 -33.13 90.70 -27.56
N ARG A 602 -33.16 89.65 -28.39
CA ARG A 602 -33.47 89.75 -29.84
C ARG A 602 -34.88 90.31 -30.07
N LEU A 603 -35.89 89.79 -29.37
CA LEU A 603 -37.26 90.32 -29.45
C LEU A 603 -37.37 91.77 -28.94
N LYS A 604 -36.60 92.17 -27.92
CA LYS A 604 -36.48 93.58 -27.52
C LYS A 604 -35.84 94.42 -28.62
N GLU A 605 -34.78 93.95 -29.27
CA GLU A 605 -34.11 94.72 -30.32
C GLU A 605 -34.95 94.80 -31.61
N GLU A 606 -35.72 93.76 -31.94
CA GLU A 606 -36.72 93.75 -33.00
C GLU A 606 -37.91 94.67 -32.69
N THR A 607 -38.46 94.62 -31.47
CA THR A 607 -39.55 95.53 -31.06
C THR A 607 -39.08 96.97 -30.91
N ILE A 608 -37.84 97.23 -30.47
CA ILE A 608 -37.24 98.57 -30.49
C ILE A 608 -37.04 99.04 -31.94
N ARG A 609 -36.58 98.20 -32.87
CA ARG A 609 -36.52 98.56 -34.31
C ARG A 609 -37.92 98.84 -34.88
N ALA A 610 -38.94 98.07 -34.51
CA ALA A 610 -40.32 98.30 -34.92
C ALA A 610 -40.92 99.60 -34.31
N ILE A 611 -40.66 99.88 -33.03
CA ILE A 611 -41.08 101.11 -32.35
C ILE A 611 -40.35 102.33 -32.94
N ILE A 612 -39.05 102.24 -33.23
CA ILE A 612 -38.30 103.31 -33.91
C ILE A 612 -38.91 103.56 -35.28
N LYS A 613 -39.13 102.51 -36.08
CA LYS A 613 -39.78 102.63 -37.39
C LYS A 613 -41.16 103.29 -37.27
N HIS A 614 -42.05 102.78 -36.42
CA HIS A 614 -43.39 103.36 -36.26
C HIS A 614 -43.38 104.75 -35.63
N SER A 615 -42.39 105.10 -34.80
CA SER A 615 -42.21 106.48 -34.32
C SER A 615 -41.76 107.43 -35.42
N HIS A 616 -40.99 106.94 -36.41
CA HIS A 616 -40.62 107.68 -37.61
C HIS A 616 -41.81 107.81 -38.58
N ASP A 617 -42.55 106.71 -38.82
CA ASP A 617 -43.80 106.71 -39.57
C ASP A 617 -44.82 107.72 -38.96
N ILE A 618 -44.97 107.72 -37.63
CA ILE A 618 -45.84 108.65 -36.88
C ILE A 618 -45.27 110.07 -36.86
N ALA A 619 -43.95 110.27 -36.87
CA ALA A 619 -43.36 111.60 -36.96
C ALA A 619 -43.63 112.24 -38.33
N ILE A 620 -43.47 111.48 -39.42
CA ILE A 620 -43.82 111.90 -40.78
C ILE A 620 -45.32 112.21 -40.86
N PHE A 621 -46.18 111.31 -40.36
CA PHE A 621 -47.63 111.54 -40.32
C PHE A 621 -48.01 112.76 -39.47
N ARG A 622 -47.32 113.00 -38.34
CA ARG A 622 -47.52 114.22 -37.54
C ARG A 622 -47.04 115.46 -38.29
N GLU A 623 -45.98 115.39 -39.08
CA GLU A 623 -45.48 116.50 -39.88
C GLU A 623 -46.41 116.81 -41.06
N GLU A 624 -47.03 115.79 -41.67
CA GLU A 624 -48.14 115.91 -42.62
C GLU A 624 -49.37 116.56 -41.98
N VAL A 625 -49.84 116.04 -40.85
CA VAL A 625 -50.97 116.63 -40.11
C VAL A 625 -50.64 118.05 -39.61
N SER A 626 -49.40 118.35 -39.23
CA SER A 626 -48.95 119.69 -38.81
C SER A 626 -48.64 120.63 -39.99
N ARG A 627 -48.63 120.11 -41.22
CA ARG A 627 -48.64 120.89 -42.46
C ARG A 627 -50.09 121.20 -42.83
N HIS A 628 -50.97 120.20 -42.89
CA HIS A 628 -52.40 120.40 -43.14
C HIS A 628 -53.12 121.24 -42.07
N LEU A 629 -52.71 121.17 -40.79
CA LEU A 629 -53.20 122.06 -39.73
C LEU A 629 -52.58 123.47 -39.77
N ARG A 630 -51.45 123.68 -40.45
CA ARG A 630 -50.96 125.04 -40.75
C ARG A 630 -51.70 125.63 -41.93
N GLU A 631 -51.89 124.86 -43.00
CA GLU A 631 -52.72 125.23 -44.15
C GLU A 631 -54.15 125.59 -43.71
N LEU A 632 -54.76 124.79 -42.81
CA LEU A 632 -56.06 125.13 -42.18
C LEU A 632 -56.00 126.32 -41.22
N ARG A 633 -54.89 126.53 -40.49
CA ARG A 633 -54.76 127.68 -39.59
C ARG A 633 -54.61 128.99 -40.37
N GLU A 634 -53.81 129.00 -41.43
CA GLU A 634 -53.68 130.12 -42.36
C GLU A 634 -55.03 130.41 -43.05
N PHE A 635 -55.83 129.38 -43.32
CA PHE A 635 -57.24 129.55 -43.74
C PHE A 635 -58.12 130.19 -42.65
N SER A 636 -57.90 129.86 -41.36
CA SER A 636 -58.63 130.44 -40.22
C SER A 636 -58.16 131.83 -39.78
N GLU A 637 -57.07 132.34 -40.33
CA GLU A 637 -56.55 133.70 -40.11
C GLU A 637 -56.81 134.61 -41.33
N ALA A 638 -57.64 134.15 -42.28
CA ALA A 638 -57.92 134.82 -43.57
C ALA A 638 -59.42 134.93 -43.94
N GLY A 639 -60.35 134.72 -43.00
CA GLY A 639 -61.81 134.78 -43.22
C GLY A 639 -62.61 135.17 -41.98
#